data_AF-A0A269PRD4-F1
#
_entry.id   AF-A0A269PRD4-F1
#
_cell.length_a   1.000
_cell.length_b   1.000
_cell.length_c   1.000
_cell.angle_alpha   90.00
_cell.angle_beta   90.00
_cell.angle_gamma   90.00
#
_symmetry.space_group_name_H-M   'P 1'
#
loop_
_entity.id
_entity.type
_entity.pdbx_description
1 polymer ?
#
loop_
_entity_poly.entity_id
_entity_poly.type
_entity_poly.pdbx_seq_one_letter_code
_entity_poly.pdbx_strand_id
1 'polypeptide(L)'
;MNIFFGRFIKYKFSFQQFYLSFILILSLCIKVEAQNISPHPSTLDIASQYNGNKVTLPYGETEFSNIFTINSTKITLSNIEFNLKEFSKNTKNTPPRADAGNKKIGSTKELITLDARNSFDEESELSYRWRQVGNSKNKINLINPTTSQPHFTVPDLTFAEVINFELTVTDSEGLSNTDNVSVIIYPHNVSNIFYHPATEDKAWLYNGNETYISTGKNGESGLRIYKKVYKGDQILAKFSISSPHSTGSLFSRIDNQKAYLSHNETDFYHLFTITSDQTTDLTIAAGTFPHSGIILSDIEFILISANPDPTLNSEPIANAGLEQTVSSGDNVTLDGTGSGDLESSLTYKWKQIDNSGITVNLRNKETVNPTFIVPASSGVNTISFELTVTDEEGLYDKATVNVLTLPGLLQRFTPSNDTNIIYVSNRKGNDEAATPISASEIIDPTSPEKKIIPFKTLKAAMSQLRDGYPDWILLKRGETWVNESFGILNKSGRNIKERILFAYYGNKGDRPVIKSGPLSGLLANNQITSNIAIVGLDFYAHTRDPKSKDYVISGQGETGLAFVGGGNNILIEDTLIRYFKNGAIVQSFDGKIYKNFTFKQSIILHSYSIPSLGHSSGLYLEGIDGILIEDNFFDHNGWNEEIKEATATKFNHNIYIQTNNIGKNIIVKNNIISRGSSHGMHGRAGGLFENNLFISNSIGLQLGYKTTPLKIGTLAHAKNNVILSGKLMAPTGGDSSTTKAVWGLYTETNALDEGGEVLVENNIVANAVYHGDSNLDYKMVSGGVYDNNLSYNWNFYNDNFDPSWKNPNSNIENYMSNIDKEPTLEAFLNILSSRKLNDRNKLFTATEVNNFIRSCFNK
;
A
#
# COMPACT_ATOMS: atom_id res chain seq x y z
N MET A 1 -16.09 -28.90 -38.18
CA MET A 1 -16.30 -28.78 -36.71
C MET A 1 -15.28 -29.58 -35.90
N ASN A 2 -15.20 -30.91 -35.99
CA ASN A 2 -14.43 -31.74 -35.02
C ASN A 2 -12.96 -31.32 -34.78
N ILE A 3 -12.20 -30.96 -35.83
CA ILE A 3 -10.81 -30.46 -35.70
C ILE A 3 -10.74 -29.13 -34.92
N PHE A 4 -11.78 -28.31 -34.99
CA PHE A 4 -11.90 -27.03 -34.29
C PHE A 4 -12.19 -27.24 -32.79
N PHE A 5 -13.13 -28.14 -32.47
CA PHE A 5 -13.39 -28.58 -31.09
C PHE A 5 -12.15 -29.22 -30.43
N GLY A 6 -11.43 -30.07 -31.17
CA GLY A 6 -10.17 -30.67 -30.69
C GLY A 6 -9.04 -29.66 -30.40
N ARG A 7 -9.12 -28.43 -30.93
CA ARG A 7 -8.22 -27.32 -30.54
C ARG A 7 -8.77 -26.48 -29.38
N PHE A 8 -10.09 -26.31 -29.29
CA PHE A 8 -10.74 -25.51 -28.24
C PHE A 8 -10.51 -26.06 -26.83
N ILE A 9 -10.43 -27.39 -26.67
CA ILE A 9 -10.17 -28.08 -25.38
C ILE A 9 -8.82 -27.63 -24.75
N LYS A 10 -7.87 -27.12 -25.53
CA LYS A 10 -6.51 -26.81 -25.05
C LYS A 10 -6.34 -25.42 -24.40
N TYR A 11 -7.40 -24.60 -24.31
CA TYR A 11 -7.26 -23.16 -24.02
C TYR A 11 -8.26 -22.57 -22.98
N LYS A 12 -8.79 -23.39 -22.03
CA LYS A 12 -9.60 -22.97 -20.84
C LYS A 12 -10.45 -21.68 -21.02
N PHE A 13 -11.32 -21.62 -22.05
CA PHE A 13 -12.23 -20.48 -22.27
C PHE A 13 -13.45 -20.53 -21.34
N SER A 14 -13.95 -19.37 -20.90
CA SER A 14 -15.15 -19.27 -20.06
C SER A 14 -16.44 -19.57 -20.83
N PHE A 15 -17.51 -19.94 -20.11
CA PHE A 15 -18.83 -20.20 -20.70
C PHE A 15 -19.36 -19.04 -21.55
N GLN A 16 -19.09 -17.80 -21.14
CA GLN A 16 -19.49 -16.59 -21.86
C GLN A 16 -18.68 -16.38 -23.16
N GLN A 17 -17.40 -16.72 -23.15
CA GLN A 17 -16.53 -16.72 -24.34
C GLN A 17 -16.90 -17.84 -25.32
N PHE A 18 -17.27 -19.02 -24.82
CA PHE A 18 -17.82 -20.11 -25.64
C PHE A 18 -19.14 -19.69 -26.32
N TYR A 19 -20.07 -19.09 -25.58
CA TYR A 19 -21.36 -18.62 -26.10
C TYR A 19 -21.21 -17.58 -27.22
N LEU A 20 -20.36 -16.57 -27.02
CA LEU A 20 -20.04 -15.57 -28.05
C LEU A 20 -19.37 -16.19 -29.28
N SER A 21 -18.39 -17.10 -29.08
CA SER A 21 -17.70 -17.79 -30.16
C SER A 21 -18.66 -18.67 -30.98
N PHE A 22 -19.57 -19.37 -30.32
CA PHE A 22 -20.57 -20.22 -30.97
C PHE A 22 -21.54 -19.41 -31.83
N ILE A 23 -22.04 -18.28 -31.33
CA ILE A 23 -22.90 -17.37 -32.10
C ILE A 23 -22.16 -16.79 -33.32
N LEU A 24 -20.89 -16.41 -33.15
CA LEU A 24 -20.08 -15.88 -34.26
C LEU A 24 -19.85 -16.94 -35.36
N ILE A 25 -19.53 -18.18 -34.97
CA ILE A 25 -19.34 -19.31 -35.89
C ILE A 25 -20.65 -19.69 -36.58
N LEU A 26 -21.77 -19.75 -35.86
CA LEU A 26 -23.09 -20.04 -36.42
C LEU A 26 -23.49 -18.98 -37.46
N SER A 27 -23.21 -17.70 -37.15
CA SER A 27 -23.42 -16.58 -38.08
C SER A 27 -22.55 -16.67 -39.33
N LEU A 28 -21.30 -17.12 -39.21
CA LEU A 28 -20.43 -17.40 -40.37
C LEU A 28 -20.95 -18.57 -41.21
N CYS A 29 -21.35 -19.68 -40.59
CA CYS A 29 -21.88 -20.85 -41.30
C CYS A 29 -23.15 -20.50 -42.10
N ILE A 30 -24.11 -19.80 -41.48
CA ILE A 30 -25.33 -19.33 -42.18
C ILE A 30 -24.97 -18.43 -43.37
N LYS A 31 -23.94 -17.57 -43.23
CA LYS A 31 -23.49 -16.67 -44.29
C LYS A 31 -22.79 -17.38 -45.45
N VAL A 32 -22.07 -18.47 -45.18
CA VAL A 32 -21.44 -19.33 -46.21
C VAL A 32 -22.50 -20.17 -46.93
N GLU A 33 -23.44 -20.78 -46.21
CA GLU A 33 -24.52 -21.57 -46.82
C GLU A 33 -25.39 -20.69 -47.75
N ALA A 34 -25.71 -19.46 -47.32
CA ALA A 34 -26.43 -18.49 -48.15
C ALA A 34 -25.68 -18.09 -49.44
N GLN A 35 -24.34 -18.05 -49.41
CA GLN A 35 -23.51 -17.78 -50.60
C GLN A 35 -23.44 -18.97 -51.56
N ASN A 36 -23.58 -20.20 -51.07
CA ASN A 36 -23.64 -21.40 -51.91
C ASN A 36 -25.00 -21.58 -52.61
N ILE A 37 -26.08 -21.00 -52.06
CA ILE A 37 -27.45 -21.14 -52.58
C ILE A 37 -27.82 -20.06 -53.60
N SER A 38 -27.16 -18.89 -53.57
CA SER A 38 -27.24 -17.88 -54.65
C SER A 38 -25.89 -17.20 -54.88
N PRO A 39 -25.33 -17.23 -56.11
CA PRO A 39 -24.02 -16.64 -56.39
C PRO A 39 -23.99 -15.11 -56.38
N HIS A 40 -25.15 -14.43 -56.22
CA HIS A 40 -25.23 -12.97 -56.07
C HIS A 40 -26.22 -12.55 -54.99
N PRO A 41 -25.72 -12.19 -53.79
CA PRO A 41 -26.39 -11.30 -52.85
C PRO A 41 -25.55 -10.04 -52.61
N SER A 42 -26.00 -8.89 -53.12
CA SER A 42 -25.49 -7.58 -52.70
C SER A 42 -25.82 -7.34 -51.23
N THR A 43 -24.80 -7.10 -50.39
CA THR A 43 -24.92 -6.54 -49.02
C THR A 43 -26.12 -7.03 -48.21
N LEU A 44 -26.11 -8.31 -47.80
CA LEU A 44 -27.11 -8.84 -46.88
C LEU A 44 -26.91 -8.23 -45.48
N ASP A 45 -27.71 -7.22 -45.15
CA ASP A 45 -27.71 -6.54 -43.85
C ASP A 45 -28.59 -7.30 -42.85
N ILE A 46 -27.98 -8.06 -41.95
CA ILE A 46 -28.67 -9.02 -41.07
C ILE A 46 -29.18 -8.30 -39.81
N ALA A 47 -30.19 -7.45 -39.98
CA ALA A 47 -30.94 -6.82 -38.90
C ALA A 47 -31.97 -7.81 -38.29
N SER A 48 -31.50 -8.90 -37.67
CA SER A 48 -32.37 -9.91 -37.04
C SER A 48 -33.00 -9.37 -35.76
N GLN A 49 -34.33 -9.20 -35.75
CA GLN A 49 -35.07 -8.88 -34.52
C GLN A 49 -35.05 -10.08 -33.56
N TYR A 50 -34.32 -9.94 -32.45
CA TYR A 50 -34.27 -10.95 -31.40
C TYR A 50 -35.44 -10.77 -30.42
N ASN A 51 -36.28 -11.79 -30.27
CA ASN A 51 -37.37 -11.78 -29.28
C ASN A 51 -37.33 -13.04 -28.40
N GLY A 52 -36.57 -12.96 -27.31
CA GLY A 52 -36.50 -13.94 -26.23
C GLY A 52 -35.85 -15.28 -26.60
N ASN A 53 -36.56 -16.09 -27.40
CA ASN A 53 -36.27 -17.51 -27.65
C ASN A 53 -36.46 -17.95 -29.13
N LYS A 54 -36.69 -17.03 -30.07
CA LYS A 54 -36.75 -17.36 -31.52
C LYS A 54 -36.01 -16.34 -32.38
N VAL A 55 -35.51 -16.83 -33.52
CA VAL A 55 -34.95 -16.05 -34.64
C VAL A 55 -35.72 -16.48 -35.89
N THR A 56 -36.10 -15.51 -36.73
CA THR A 56 -36.83 -15.72 -37.99
C THR A 56 -36.10 -15.01 -39.12
N LEU A 57 -35.94 -15.66 -40.28
CA LEU A 57 -35.33 -15.08 -41.47
C LEU A 57 -36.41 -14.60 -42.46
N PRO A 58 -36.25 -13.44 -43.12
CA PRO A 58 -37.28 -12.88 -43.99
C PRO A 58 -37.08 -13.22 -45.48
N TYR A 59 -37.61 -14.35 -45.97
CA TYR A 59 -38.28 -14.48 -47.29
C TYR A 59 -38.84 -15.90 -47.53
N GLY A 60 -39.91 -15.99 -48.33
CA GLY A 60 -40.20 -17.14 -49.21
C GLY A 60 -40.58 -18.49 -48.58
N GLU A 61 -41.89 -18.69 -48.36
CA GLU A 61 -42.61 -19.98 -48.21
C GLU A 61 -41.80 -21.30 -48.18
N THR A 62 -41.21 -21.61 -47.02
CA THR A 62 -41.00 -23.00 -46.55
C THR A 62 -40.99 -23.00 -45.01
N GLU A 63 -41.70 -23.93 -44.37
CA GLU A 63 -41.86 -23.94 -42.90
C GLU A 63 -40.62 -24.46 -42.15
N PHE A 64 -39.53 -23.70 -42.13
CA PHE A 64 -38.40 -23.94 -41.24
C PHE A 64 -38.67 -23.48 -39.79
N SER A 65 -39.84 -23.85 -39.25
CA SER A 65 -40.19 -23.57 -37.87
C SER A 65 -39.65 -24.68 -36.93
N ASN A 66 -38.94 -24.25 -35.86
CA ASN A 66 -38.44 -25.10 -34.77
C ASN A 66 -37.19 -25.97 -35.08
N ILE A 67 -36.13 -25.39 -35.65
CA ILE A 67 -34.82 -26.08 -35.81
C ILE A 67 -34.07 -26.23 -34.47
N PHE A 68 -34.28 -25.33 -33.51
CA PHE A 68 -33.60 -25.30 -32.21
C PHE A 68 -34.56 -25.13 -31.03
N THR A 69 -34.26 -25.82 -29.93
CA THR A 69 -34.79 -25.52 -28.59
C THR A 69 -33.63 -25.57 -27.59
N ILE A 70 -33.55 -24.58 -26.70
CA ILE A 70 -32.56 -24.49 -25.62
C ILE A 70 -33.29 -24.39 -24.28
N ASN A 71 -32.85 -25.16 -23.29
CA ASN A 71 -33.19 -24.94 -21.88
C ASN A 71 -31.93 -25.13 -21.01
N SER A 72 -32.05 -24.93 -19.70
CA SER A 72 -30.93 -25.00 -18.74
C SER A 72 -30.24 -26.38 -18.63
N THR A 73 -30.71 -27.41 -19.34
CA THR A 73 -30.16 -28.78 -19.30
C THR A 73 -29.96 -29.44 -20.67
N LYS A 74 -30.54 -28.89 -21.74
CA LYS A 74 -30.53 -29.51 -23.08
C LYS A 74 -30.42 -28.47 -24.20
N ILE A 75 -29.73 -28.87 -25.27
CA ILE A 75 -29.82 -28.28 -26.60
C ILE A 75 -30.32 -29.36 -27.56
N THR A 76 -31.34 -29.06 -28.36
CA THR A 76 -31.85 -29.96 -29.39
C THR A 76 -31.70 -29.31 -30.77
N LEU A 77 -31.13 -30.04 -31.74
CA LEU A 77 -30.97 -29.64 -33.13
C LEU A 77 -31.43 -30.79 -34.03
N SER A 78 -32.50 -30.60 -34.81
CA SER A 78 -32.94 -31.52 -35.88
C SER A 78 -32.88 -33.02 -35.50
N ASN A 79 -33.54 -33.38 -34.39
CA ASN A 79 -33.61 -34.73 -33.80
C ASN A 79 -32.31 -35.28 -33.17
N ILE A 80 -31.27 -34.46 -32.99
CA ILE A 80 -30.10 -34.76 -32.15
C ILE A 80 -30.27 -34.03 -30.81
N GLU A 81 -30.31 -34.79 -29.71
CA GLU A 81 -30.25 -34.23 -28.35
C GLU A 81 -28.81 -34.13 -27.84
N PHE A 82 -28.45 -32.97 -27.29
CA PHE A 82 -27.23 -32.77 -26.51
C PHE A 82 -27.60 -32.54 -25.04
N ASN A 83 -27.31 -33.53 -24.20
CA ASN A 83 -27.53 -33.50 -22.76
C ASN A 83 -26.39 -32.77 -22.05
N LEU A 84 -26.64 -31.57 -21.52
CA LEU A 84 -25.58 -30.72 -20.96
C LEU A 84 -24.98 -31.29 -19.67
N LYS A 85 -25.66 -32.24 -18.99
CA LYS A 85 -25.16 -32.87 -17.76
C LYS A 85 -24.04 -33.90 -17.97
N GLU A 86 -23.79 -34.35 -19.19
CA GLU A 86 -22.74 -35.36 -19.46
C GLU A 86 -21.44 -34.73 -19.98
N PHE A 87 -21.46 -33.45 -20.36
CA PHE A 87 -20.27 -32.71 -20.79
C PHE A 87 -19.34 -32.25 -19.65
N SER A 88 -19.75 -32.41 -18.38
CA SER A 88 -18.94 -32.00 -17.22
C SER A 88 -18.11 -33.13 -16.58
N LYS A 89 -18.03 -34.32 -17.20
CA LYS A 89 -17.22 -35.44 -16.69
C LYS A 89 -16.22 -35.96 -17.70
N ASN A 90 -15.12 -35.21 -17.89
CA ASN A 90 -13.81 -35.78 -18.25
C ASN A 90 -12.60 -34.84 -18.07
N THR A 91 -12.72 -33.73 -17.33
CA THR A 91 -11.59 -33.22 -16.55
C THR A 91 -11.38 -34.13 -15.35
N LYS A 92 -10.20 -34.71 -15.19
CA LYS A 92 -9.86 -35.45 -13.97
C LYS A 92 -9.52 -34.43 -12.90
N ASN A 93 -10.43 -34.24 -11.94
CA ASN A 93 -10.21 -33.37 -10.80
C ASN A 93 -8.92 -33.75 -10.04
N THR A 94 -8.24 -32.75 -9.50
CA THR A 94 -6.94 -32.82 -8.83
C THR A 94 -7.06 -32.28 -7.42
N PRO A 95 -6.48 -32.94 -6.39
CA PRO A 95 -6.61 -32.46 -5.01
C PRO A 95 -6.08 -31.03 -4.83
N PRO A 96 -6.70 -30.22 -3.96
CA PRO A 96 -6.32 -28.83 -3.72
C PRO A 96 -4.88 -28.70 -3.19
N ARG A 97 -4.25 -27.52 -3.28
CA ARG A 97 -3.04 -27.21 -2.52
C ARG A 97 -3.44 -26.67 -1.14
N ALA A 98 -3.15 -27.43 -0.10
CA ALA A 98 -3.15 -26.91 1.26
C ALA A 98 -1.89 -26.05 1.51
N ASP A 99 -2.06 -24.96 2.25
CA ASP A 99 -0.99 -24.07 2.71
C ASP A 99 -1.40 -23.58 4.10
N ALA A 100 -0.67 -24.01 5.14
CA ALA A 100 -0.98 -23.70 6.55
C ALA A 100 -0.35 -22.37 7.02
N GLY A 101 0.36 -21.68 6.13
CA GLY A 101 1.06 -20.43 6.42
C GLY A 101 2.33 -20.60 7.25
N ASN A 102 3.08 -19.50 7.38
CA ASN A 102 4.36 -19.50 8.08
C ASN A 102 4.24 -19.77 9.58
N LYS A 103 5.25 -20.47 10.11
CA LYS A 103 5.48 -20.73 11.54
C LYS A 103 5.24 -19.48 12.40
N LYS A 104 4.43 -19.62 13.44
CA LYS A 104 4.06 -18.53 14.35
C LYS A 104 4.90 -18.56 15.62
N ILE A 105 4.96 -17.41 16.29
CA ILE A 105 5.44 -17.24 17.66
C ILE A 105 4.35 -16.49 18.41
N GLY A 106 4.13 -16.82 19.68
CA GLY A 106 3.17 -16.16 20.55
C GLY A 106 3.52 -16.25 22.03
N SER A 107 2.74 -15.55 22.85
CA SER A 107 2.90 -15.41 24.28
C SER A 107 1.67 -15.93 25.04
N THR A 108 1.80 -16.29 26.32
CA THR A 108 0.65 -16.74 27.13
C THR A 108 -0.45 -15.67 27.23
N LYS A 109 -1.71 -16.02 26.90
CA LYS A 109 -2.87 -15.13 26.68
C LYS A 109 -2.91 -14.35 25.37
N GLU A 110 -1.91 -14.49 24.50
CA GLU A 110 -1.96 -13.92 23.14
C GLU A 110 -2.97 -14.68 22.25
N LEU A 111 -3.59 -14.00 21.30
CA LEU A 111 -4.52 -14.59 20.34
C LEU A 111 -3.77 -14.98 19.06
N ILE A 112 -3.57 -16.28 18.84
CA ILE A 112 -2.84 -16.78 17.66
C ILE A 112 -3.81 -17.24 16.58
N THR A 113 -3.75 -16.55 15.43
CA THR A 113 -4.49 -16.88 14.20
C THR A 113 -3.61 -17.67 13.23
N LEU A 114 -4.08 -18.86 12.84
CA LEU A 114 -3.51 -19.65 11.74
C LEU A 114 -4.10 -19.13 10.41
N ASP A 115 -3.42 -19.33 9.29
CA ASP A 115 -3.79 -18.66 8.04
C ASP A 115 -3.66 -19.57 6.81
N ALA A 116 -4.79 -20.11 6.37
CA ALA A 116 -4.90 -20.98 5.21
C ALA A 116 -5.28 -20.23 3.91
N ARG A 117 -5.33 -18.89 3.90
CA ARG A 117 -5.81 -18.10 2.73
C ARG A 117 -4.91 -18.21 1.49
N ASN A 118 -3.71 -18.78 1.63
CA ASN A 118 -2.83 -19.13 0.51
C ASN A 118 -3.14 -20.50 -0.12
N SER A 119 -4.02 -21.30 0.51
CA SER A 119 -4.50 -22.57 -0.05
C SER A 119 -5.28 -22.30 -1.33
N PHE A 120 -5.14 -23.18 -2.32
CA PHE A 120 -5.57 -22.90 -3.69
C PHE A 120 -6.06 -24.14 -4.42
N ASP A 121 -7.07 -23.95 -5.25
CA ASP A 121 -7.67 -24.90 -6.18
C ASP A 121 -8.18 -24.08 -7.38
N GLU A 122 -7.93 -24.51 -8.62
CA GLU A 122 -8.37 -23.78 -9.82
C GLU A 122 -9.75 -24.24 -10.30
N GLU A 123 -10.27 -25.33 -9.72
CA GLU A 123 -11.42 -26.10 -10.18
C GLU A 123 -12.61 -26.04 -9.19
N SER A 124 -12.40 -25.70 -7.92
CA SER A 124 -13.42 -25.78 -6.85
C SER A 124 -13.33 -24.74 -5.73
N GLU A 125 -14.48 -24.47 -5.11
CA GLU A 125 -14.56 -23.80 -3.80
C GLU A 125 -13.96 -24.68 -2.69
N LEU A 126 -13.31 -24.04 -1.71
CA LEU A 126 -12.52 -24.72 -0.68
C LEU A 126 -13.22 -24.79 0.69
N SER A 127 -13.19 -25.98 1.28
CA SER A 127 -13.51 -26.21 2.69
C SER A 127 -12.26 -26.54 3.50
N TYR A 128 -12.23 -26.07 4.75
CA TYR A 128 -11.06 -26.16 5.63
C TYR A 128 -11.40 -27.00 6.86
N ARG A 129 -10.40 -27.67 7.44
CA ARG A 129 -10.50 -28.32 8.74
C ARG A 129 -9.12 -28.40 9.40
N TRP A 130 -8.97 -27.74 10.53
CA TRP A 130 -7.76 -27.69 11.33
C TRP A 130 -7.81 -28.60 12.56
N ARG A 131 -6.67 -29.16 12.93
CA ARG A 131 -6.53 -30.06 14.08
C ARG A 131 -5.15 -29.91 14.74
N GLN A 132 -5.09 -29.86 16.07
CA GLN A 132 -3.84 -29.94 16.81
C GLN A 132 -3.23 -31.35 16.68
N VAL A 133 -1.92 -31.44 16.40
CA VAL A 133 -1.19 -32.71 16.21
C VAL A 133 0.12 -32.76 17.00
N GLY A 134 0.58 -33.98 17.29
CA GLY A 134 1.77 -34.23 18.11
C GLY A 134 1.51 -34.29 19.62
N ASN A 135 2.57 -34.43 20.40
CA ASN A 135 2.53 -34.82 21.82
C ASN A 135 2.58 -33.62 22.80
N SER A 136 2.00 -32.49 22.42
CA SER A 136 1.88 -31.33 23.32
C SER A 136 1.05 -31.68 24.56
N LYS A 137 1.46 -31.20 25.74
CA LYS A 137 0.70 -31.41 26.99
C LYS A 137 -0.54 -30.52 27.06
N ASN A 138 -0.48 -29.35 26.45
CA ASN A 138 -1.57 -28.38 26.45
C ASN A 138 -2.48 -28.60 25.25
N LYS A 139 -3.73 -29.01 25.50
CA LYS A 139 -4.75 -29.12 24.46
C LYS A 139 -5.27 -27.73 24.11
N ILE A 140 -5.20 -27.39 22.83
CA ILE A 140 -5.69 -26.11 22.30
C ILE A 140 -7.12 -26.27 21.78
N ASN A 141 -8.02 -25.43 22.28
CA ASN A 141 -9.35 -25.26 21.71
C ASN A 141 -9.28 -24.25 20.56
N LEU A 142 -9.28 -24.74 19.31
CA LEU A 142 -9.36 -23.88 18.12
C LEU A 142 -10.79 -23.35 17.98
N ILE A 143 -10.92 -22.02 17.92
CA ILE A 143 -12.16 -21.33 17.55
C ILE A 143 -12.24 -21.29 16.02
N ASN A 144 -13.43 -21.54 15.48
CA ASN A 144 -13.72 -21.63 14.05
C ASN A 144 -12.78 -22.57 13.25
N PRO A 145 -12.54 -23.83 13.70
CA PRO A 145 -11.54 -24.74 13.14
C PRO A 145 -11.82 -25.19 11.70
N THR A 146 -12.99 -24.88 11.13
CA THR A 146 -13.37 -25.20 9.74
C THR A 146 -13.31 -23.99 8.80
N THR A 147 -12.64 -22.91 9.19
CA THR A 147 -12.44 -21.71 8.37
C THR A 147 -11.01 -21.60 7.85
N SER A 148 -10.78 -20.68 6.90
CA SER A 148 -9.44 -20.35 6.42
C SER A 148 -8.58 -19.62 7.47
N GLN A 149 -9.16 -19.11 8.57
CA GLN A 149 -8.45 -18.42 9.64
C GLN A 149 -9.00 -18.77 11.04
N PRO A 150 -8.76 -20.00 11.55
CA PRO A 150 -9.07 -20.32 12.93
C PRO A 150 -8.08 -19.60 13.86
N HIS A 151 -8.47 -19.44 15.12
CA HIS A 151 -7.63 -18.83 16.13
C HIS A 151 -7.79 -19.50 17.49
N PHE A 152 -6.82 -19.29 18.37
CA PHE A 152 -6.91 -19.72 19.76
C PHE A 152 -6.20 -18.72 20.67
N THR A 153 -6.75 -18.51 21.86
CA THR A 153 -6.02 -17.85 22.94
C THR A 153 -5.02 -18.84 23.52
N VAL A 154 -3.76 -18.42 23.61
CA VAL A 154 -2.69 -19.24 24.17
C VAL A 154 -2.93 -19.45 25.68
N PRO A 155 -2.93 -20.69 26.19
CA PRO A 155 -3.12 -20.97 27.62
C PRO A 155 -1.94 -20.49 28.47
N ASP A 156 -2.15 -20.31 29.78
CA ASP A 156 -1.06 -19.97 30.71
C ASP A 156 -0.05 -21.13 30.83
N LEU A 157 1.13 -20.95 30.25
CA LEU A 157 2.24 -21.91 30.27
C LEU A 157 3.30 -21.54 31.32
N THR A 158 3.89 -22.56 31.93
CA THR A 158 5.02 -22.43 32.87
C THR A 158 6.39 -22.57 32.22
N PHE A 159 6.46 -22.98 30.95
CA PHE A 159 7.66 -23.11 30.13
C PHE A 159 7.30 -22.90 28.65
N ALA A 160 8.29 -22.66 27.80
CA ALA A 160 8.05 -22.48 26.36
C ALA A 160 7.77 -23.82 25.67
N GLU A 161 6.68 -23.91 24.89
CA GLU A 161 6.24 -25.14 24.22
C GLU A 161 6.09 -24.91 22.70
N VAL A 162 6.22 -25.98 21.91
CA VAL A 162 5.93 -25.94 20.46
C VAL A 162 4.69 -26.78 20.17
N ILE A 163 3.64 -26.11 19.70
CA ILE A 163 2.36 -26.74 19.33
C ILE A 163 2.27 -26.81 17.81
N ASN A 164 1.81 -27.93 17.27
CA ASN A 164 1.69 -28.13 15.82
C ASN A 164 0.22 -28.30 15.44
N PHE A 165 -0.14 -27.76 14.28
CA PHE A 165 -1.48 -27.87 13.71
C PHE A 165 -1.41 -28.39 12.28
N GLU A 166 -2.27 -29.35 11.99
CA GLU A 166 -2.50 -29.91 10.66
C GLU A 166 -3.74 -29.23 10.07
N LEU A 167 -3.57 -28.63 8.90
CA LEU A 167 -4.63 -28.19 8.03
C LEU A 167 -5.03 -29.35 7.10
N THR A 168 -6.33 -29.64 6.99
CA THR A 168 -6.91 -30.31 5.81
C THR A 168 -7.66 -29.29 4.97
N VAL A 169 -7.41 -29.27 3.67
CA VAL A 169 -8.23 -28.57 2.67
C VAL A 169 -8.95 -29.62 1.83
N THR A 170 -10.26 -29.47 1.62
CA THR A 170 -11.09 -30.35 0.79
C THR A 170 -11.87 -29.53 -0.24
N ASP A 171 -11.84 -29.96 -1.49
CA ASP A 171 -12.56 -29.34 -2.60
C ASP A 171 -14.08 -29.64 -2.59
N SER A 172 -14.80 -29.18 -3.61
CA SER A 172 -16.25 -29.36 -3.72
C SER A 172 -16.69 -30.75 -4.23
N GLU A 173 -15.78 -31.58 -4.74
CA GLU A 173 -16.04 -32.97 -5.17
C GLU A 173 -15.61 -34.02 -4.14
N GLY A 174 -14.84 -33.64 -3.12
CA GLY A 174 -14.36 -34.48 -2.02
C GLY A 174 -12.89 -34.91 -2.09
N LEU A 175 -12.05 -34.35 -2.97
CA LEU A 175 -10.59 -34.56 -2.89
C LEU A 175 -9.98 -33.62 -1.85
N SER A 176 -8.91 -34.06 -1.18
CA SER A 176 -8.30 -33.32 -0.08
C SER A 176 -6.79 -33.43 -0.03
N ASN A 177 -6.17 -32.44 0.59
CA ASN A 177 -4.74 -32.34 0.82
C ASN A 177 -4.47 -31.71 2.19
N THR A 178 -3.23 -31.81 2.69
CA THR A 178 -2.87 -31.39 4.06
C THR A 178 -1.53 -30.66 4.12
N ASP A 179 -1.43 -29.69 5.03
CA ASP A 179 -0.17 -29.00 5.37
C ASP A 179 -0.08 -28.78 6.89
N ASN A 180 1.10 -28.45 7.42
CA ASN A 180 1.36 -28.34 8.86
C ASN A 180 2.08 -27.04 9.25
N VAL A 181 1.62 -26.39 10.33
CA VAL A 181 2.25 -25.20 10.90
C VAL A 181 2.58 -25.40 12.39
N SER A 182 3.76 -24.94 12.80
CA SER A 182 4.15 -24.87 14.22
C SER A 182 3.87 -23.47 14.79
N VAL A 183 3.50 -23.43 16.07
CA VAL A 183 3.46 -22.24 16.92
C VAL A 183 4.45 -22.46 18.07
N ILE A 184 5.46 -21.59 18.23
CA ILE A 184 6.24 -21.54 19.47
C ILE A 184 5.50 -20.61 20.44
N ILE A 185 5.32 -21.04 21.68
CA ILE A 185 4.71 -20.24 22.75
C ILE A 185 5.74 -19.93 23.83
N TYR A 186 5.73 -18.70 24.34
CA TYR A 186 6.55 -18.24 25.47
C TYR A 186 5.69 -17.75 26.65
N PRO A 187 6.11 -17.93 27.92
CA PRO A 187 5.47 -17.29 29.07
C PRO A 187 5.68 -15.77 29.05
N HIS A 188 4.66 -14.99 29.45
CA HIS A 188 4.56 -13.52 29.23
C HIS A 188 5.64 -12.61 29.89
N ASN A 189 6.65 -13.17 30.55
CA ASN A 189 7.65 -12.44 31.34
C ASN A 189 9.02 -12.30 30.66
N VAL A 190 9.08 -12.30 29.32
CA VAL A 190 10.32 -12.12 28.56
C VAL A 190 10.32 -10.79 27.82
N SER A 191 11.11 -9.82 28.29
CA SER A 191 11.33 -8.54 27.62
C SER A 191 12.82 -8.29 27.32
N ASN A 192 13.07 -7.88 26.07
CA ASN A 192 14.36 -7.64 25.40
C ASN A 192 15.18 -8.89 25.03
N ILE A 193 15.46 -9.01 23.72
CA ILE A 193 16.48 -9.90 23.13
C ILE A 193 17.55 -8.99 22.51
N PHE A 194 18.82 -9.25 22.78
CA PHE A 194 19.95 -8.58 22.10
C PHE A 194 20.76 -9.59 21.29
N TYR A 195 21.08 -9.24 20.05
CA TYR A 195 22.05 -9.96 19.21
C TYR A 195 23.45 -9.35 19.39
N HIS A 196 24.48 -10.19 19.46
CA HIS A 196 25.88 -9.76 19.32
C HIS A 196 26.52 -10.47 18.11
N PRO A 197 26.90 -9.73 17.04
CA PRO A 197 27.42 -10.34 15.81
C PRO A 197 28.93 -10.63 15.92
N ALA A 198 29.30 -11.81 16.44
CA ALA A 198 30.72 -12.22 16.49
C ALA A 198 31.01 -13.74 16.53
N THR A 199 30.16 -14.55 17.17
CA THR A 199 30.44 -15.98 17.45
C THR A 199 29.15 -16.81 17.38
N GLU A 200 29.22 -18.02 16.80
CA GLU A 200 28.03 -18.86 16.56
C GLU A 200 27.54 -19.65 17.79
N ASP A 201 28.26 -19.62 18.91
CA ASP A 201 27.86 -20.24 20.17
C ASP A 201 26.84 -19.39 20.96
N LYS A 202 25.74 -20.04 21.38
CA LYS A 202 24.56 -19.38 21.95
C LYS A 202 24.61 -19.32 23.48
N ALA A 203 24.89 -18.13 24.02
CA ALA A 203 24.60 -17.82 25.42
C ALA A 203 23.15 -17.31 25.57
N TRP A 204 22.42 -17.82 26.56
CA TRP A 204 21.06 -17.36 26.91
C TRP A 204 21.12 -16.51 28.17
N LEU A 205 20.37 -15.42 28.22
CA LEU A 205 20.36 -14.48 29.35
C LEU A 205 18.91 -14.09 29.69
N TYR A 206 18.58 -14.05 30.97
CA TYR A 206 17.26 -13.66 31.47
C TYR A 206 17.38 -12.37 32.31
N ASN A 207 16.36 -11.53 32.24
CA ASN A 207 16.45 -10.11 32.60
C ASN A 207 16.15 -9.83 34.09
N GLY A 208 16.56 -8.66 34.58
CA GLY A 208 15.77 -7.93 35.58
C GLY A 208 16.41 -7.57 36.93
N ASN A 209 17.41 -8.28 37.43
CA ASN A 209 18.11 -7.91 38.67
C ASN A 209 19.56 -8.41 38.68
N GLU A 210 20.50 -7.47 38.93
CA GLU A 210 21.95 -7.56 38.70
C GLU A 210 22.59 -8.96 38.84
N THR A 211 23.12 -9.49 37.73
CA THR A 211 24.05 -10.63 37.72
C THR A 211 25.31 -10.24 36.95
N TYR A 212 26.44 -10.14 37.64
CA TYR A 212 27.73 -9.78 37.03
C TYR A 212 28.47 -11.04 36.56
N ILE A 213 28.55 -11.26 35.24
CA ILE A 213 29.40 -12.31 34.65
C ILE A 213 30.73 -11.67 34.25
N SER A 214 31.80 -12.04 34.96
CA SER A 214 33.17 -11.58 34.67
C SER A 214 34.00 -12.72 34.08
N THR A 215 34.11 -12.76 32.76
CA THR A 215 35.08 -13.63 32.06
C THR A 215 36.40 -12.89 31.92
N GLY A 216 37.21 -12.94 32.98
CA GLY A 216 38.58 -12.40 32.94
C GLY A 216 39.45 -13.14 31.92
N LYS A 217 40.28 -12.41 31.18
CA LYS A 217 41.39 -13.04 30.43
C LYS A 217 42.41 -13.59 31.42
N ASN A 218 42.96 -14.77 31.09
CA ASN A 218 44.07 -15.48 31.73
C ASN A 218 43.72 -16.34 32.96
N GLY A 219 43.48 -17.64 32.71
CA GLY A 219 44.03 -18.72 33.55
C GLY A 219 43.16 -19.25 34.69
N GLU A 220 42.50 -18.39 35.47
CA GLU A 220 41.76 -18.82 36.68
C GLU A 220 40.29 -18.42 36.62
N SER A 221 39.39 -19.41 36.73
CA SER A 221 37.94 -19.25 36.57
C SER A 221 37.16 -20.01 37.65
N GLY A 222 36.72 -19.28 38.68
CA GLY A 222 35.77 -19.76 39.68
C GLY A 222 34.43 -19.01 39.57
N LEU A 223 33.32 -19.73 39.57
CA LEU A 223 31.98 -19.16 39.44
C LEU A 223 31.52 -18.54 40.77
N ARG A 224 31.01 -17.31 40.73
CA ARG A 224 30.29 -16.68 41.86
C ARG A 224 28.93 -16.17 41.39
N ILE A 225 27.88 -16.57 42.10
CA ILE A 225 26.50 -16.12 41.87
C ILE A 225 26.07 -15.33 43.11
N TYR A 226 25.56 -14.12 42.90
CA TYR A 226 24.92 -13.29 43.91
C TYR A 226 23.47 -13.08 43.49
N LYS A 227 22.51 -13.24 44.41
CA LYS A 227 21.09 -13.00 44.11
C LYS A 227 20.36 -12.37 45.29
N LYS A 228 19.46 -11.44 44.97
CA LYS A 228 18.54 -10.75 45.88
C LYS A 228 17.12 -11.24 45.54
N VAL A 229 16.28 -11.44 46.56
CA VAL A 229 14.86 -11.85 46.42
C VAL A 229 13.99 -10.69 46.90
N TYR A 230 12.88 -10.41 46.20
CA TYR A 230 12.04 -9.23 46.39
C TYR A 230 10.55 -9.59 46.51
N LYS A 231 9.76 -8.69 47.13
CA LYS A 231 8.28 -8.72 47.13
C LYS A 231 7.79 -7.27 47.02
N GLY A 232 7.27 -6.90 45.84
CA GLY A 232 7.27 -5.50 45.42
C GLY A 232 8.70 -4.97 45.37
N ASP A 233 8.91 -3.70 45.73
CA ASP A 233 10.24 -3.07 45.73
C ASP A 233 11.12 -3.49 46.93
N GLN A 234 10.56 -4.20 47.91
CA GLN A 234 11.26 -4.55 49.16
C GLN A 234 12.07 -5.84 49.01
N ILE A 235 13.37 -5.78 49.33
CA ILE A 235 14.25 -6.97 49.43
C ILE A 235 13.78 -7.81 50.62
N LEU A 236 13.59 -9.12 50.42
CA LEU A 236 13.30 -10.10 51.47
C LEU A 236 14.53 -10.93 51.88
N ALA A 237 15.46 -11.21 50.95
CA ALA A 237 16.65 -11.99 51.24
C ALA A 237 17.80 -11.67 50.26
N LYS A 238 19.03 -11.92 50.70
CA LYS A 238 20.21 -11.98 49.81
C LYS A 238 20.97 -13.28 50.06
N PHE A 239 21.53 -13.86 49.00
CA PHE A 239 22.46 -14.98 49.13
C PHE A 239 23.59 -14.92 48.12
N SER A 240 24.68 -15.62 48.44
CA SER A 240 25.82 -15.81 47.53
C SER A 240 26.29 -17.26 47.55
N ILE A 241 26.72 -17.74 46.37
CA ILE A 241 27.28 -19.07 46.15
C ILE A 241 28.60 -18.87 45.39
N SER A 242 29.66 -19.55 45.82
CA SER A 242 30.96 -19.55 45.16
C SER A 242 31.49 -20.98 44.97
N SER A 243 32.03 -21.26 43.78
CA SER A 243 32.82 -22.47 43.51
C SER A 243 34.18 -22.06 42.96
N PRO A 244 35.31 -22.56 43.52
CA PRO A 244 36.64 -22.23 43.02
C PRO A 244 36.95 -22.90 41.68
N HIS A 245 36.35 -24.07 41.38
CA HIS A 245 36.65 -24.88 40.21
C HIS A 245 35.38 -25.55 39.67
N SER A 246 34.88 -25.10 38.52
CA SER A 246 33.75 -25.74 37.84
C SER A 246 33.80 -25.55 36.32
N THR A 247 34.30 -26.55 35.59
CA THR A 247 34.10 -26.67 34.14
C THR A 247 32.76 -27.35 33.87
N GLY A 248 31.67 -26.58 33.91
CA GLY A 248 30.32 -27.07 33.67
C GLY A 248 29.24 -26.03 33.99
N SER A 249 28.08 -26.17 33.34
CA SER A 249 26.93 -25.28 33.55
C SER A 249 26.25 -25.58 34.89
N LEU A 250 26.04 -24.55 35.71
CA LEU A 250 25.35 -24.62 36.99
C LEU A 250 24.03 -23.85 36.90
N PHE A 251 22.93 -24.57 37.10
CA PHE A 251 21.57 -24.06 36.97
C PHE A 251 21.00 -23.79 38.36
N SER A 252 20.32 -22.65 38.56
CA SER A 252 19.65 -22.32 39.83
C SER A 252 18.21 -21.87 39.59
N ARG A 253 17.31 -22.27 40.49
CA ARG A 253 15.86 -21.98 40.38
C ARG A 253 15.33 -21.45 41.70
N ILE A 254 14.33 -20.57 41.65
CA ILE A 254 13.57 -20.14 42.83
C ILE A 254 12.09 -20.16 42.47
N ASP A 255 11.34 -21.06 43.09
CA ASP A 255 9.90 -21.20 42.92
C ASP A 255 9.23 -21.08 44.29
N ASN A 256 8.17 -20.29 44.43
CA ASN A 256 7.34 -20.22 45.65
C ASN A 256 8.15 -20.20 46.97
N GLN A 257 9.12 -19.29 47.05
CA GLN A 257 10.05 -19.08 48.17
C GLN A 257 11.07 -20.21 48.43
N LYS A 258 11.15 -21.25 47.58
CA LYS A 258 12.14 -22.34 47.67
C LYS A 258 13.29 -22.16 46.68
N ALA A 259 14.53 -22.36 47.13
CA ALA A 259 15.73 -22.25 46.30
C ALA A 259 16.30 -23.63 45.92
N TYR A 260 16.75 -23.77 44.67
CA TYR A 260 17.25 -25.03 44.09
C TYR A 260 18.51 -24.82 43.25
N LEU A 261 19.34 -25.86 43.12
CA LEU A 261 20.57 -25.88 42.32
C LEU A 261 20.75 -27.23 41.60
N SER A 262 21.37 -27.22 40.41
CA SER A 262 21.76 -28.44 39.67
C SER A 262 22.94 -28.22 38.73
N HIS A 263 23.57 -29.31 38.29
CA HIS A 263 24.56 -29.34 37.21
C HIS A 263 23.92 -29.68 35.84
N ASN A 264 22.58 -29.82 35.75
CA ASN A 264 21.82 -29.96 34.51
C ASN A 264 20.46 -29.24 34.63
N GLU A 265 19.65 -29.25 33.57
CA GLU A 265 18.34 -28.56 33.55
C GLU A 265 17.19 -29.40 34.15
N THR A 266 17.46 -30.61 34.65
CA THR A 266 16.43 -31.59 35.04
C THR A 266 16.41 -31.91 36.53
N ASP A 267 17.58 -32.11 37.14
CA ASP A 267 17.73 -32.71 38.46
C ASP A 267 18.03 -31.64 39.52
N PHE A 268 17.02 -30.82 39.81
CA PHE A 268 17.12 -29.70 40.75
C PHE A 268 17.06 -30.16 42.21
N TYR A 269 18.19 -30.11 42.90
CA TYR A 269 18.29 -30.35 44.33
C TYR A 269 17.76 -29.15 45.11
N HIS A 270 16.86 -29.40 46.07
CA HIS A 270 16.32 -28.39 46.97
C HIS A 270 17.37 -27.99 48.02
N LEU A 271 17.58 -26.69 48.21
CA LEU A 271 18.57 -26.16 49.16
C LEU A 271 17.93 -25.63 50.45
N PHE A 272 16.86 -24.83 50.36
CA PHE A 272 16.11 -24.34 51.53
C PHE A 272 14.79 -23.68 51.12
N THR A 273 13.94 -23.39 52.11
CA THR A 273 12.72 -22.57 51.96
C THR A 273 12.93 -21.25 52.70
N ILE A 274 12.63 -20.12 52.05
CA ILE A 274 12.57 -18.79 52.67
C ILE A 274 11.21 -18.69 53.37
N THR A 275 11.19 -18.27 54.64
CA THR A 275 10.00 -18.43 55.52
C THR A 275 9.62 -17.18 56.33
N SER A 276 10.18 -16.00 56.02
CA SER A 276 9.72 -14.73 56.60
C SER A 276 9.93 -13.53 55.66
N ASP A 277 9.31 -12.42 56.01
CA ASP A 277 9.39 -11.11 55.36
C ASP A 277 10.46 -10.18 55.99
N GLN A 278 11.43 -10.74 56.72
CA GLN A 278 12.56 -10.03 57.31
C GLN A 278 13.88 -10.36 56.60
N THR A 279 14.66 -9.32 56.26
CA THR A 279 15.94 -9.48 55.56
C THR A 279 16.97 -10.23 56.39
N THR A 280 17.34 -11.41 55.93
CA THR A 280 18.51 -12.16 56.41
C THR A 280 19.45 -12.46 55.25
N ASP A 281 20.76 -12.32 55.49
CA ASP A 281 21.81 -12.58 54.50
C ASP A 281 22.36 -14.00 54.71
N LEU A 282 22.02 -14.91 53.80
CA LEU A 282 22.36 -16.33 53.90
C LEU A 282 23.58 -16.65 53.02
N THR A 283 24.67 -17.12 53.61
CA THR A 283 25.89 -17.53 52.88
C THR A 283 26.04 -19.04 52.93
N ILE A 284 26.01 -19.70 51.77
CA ILE A 284 26.21 -21.15 51.65
C ILE A 284 27.54 -21.39 50.94
N ALA A 285 28.53 -21.84 51.69
CA ALA A 285 29.82 -22.26 51.17
C ALA A 285 29.71 -23.69 50.60
N ALA A 286 29.54 -23.80 49.28
CA ALA A 286 29.53 -25.09 48.61
C ALA A 286 30.95 -25.69 48.55
N GLY A 287 31.10 -26.93 49.01
CA GLY A 287 32.35 -27.68 48.87
C GLY A 287 32.65 -28.07 47.41
N THR A 288 33.87 -28.54 47.14
CA THR A 288 34.27 -29.01 45.81
C THR A 288 33.44 -30.20 45.35
N PHE A 289 32.77 -30.08 44.20
CA PHE A 289 31.94 -31.12 43.60
C PHE A 289 32.77 -32.08 42.71
N PRO A 290 32.88 -33.39 43.02
CA PRO A 290 33.38 -34.39 42.10
C PRO A 290 32.32 -34.74 41.04
N HIS A 291 32.74 -35.22 39.87
CA HIS A 291 31.88 -35.47 38.70
C HIS A 291 30.95 -36.71 38.79
N SER A 292 30.65 -37.19 39.99
CA SER A 292 29.76 -38.33 40.25
C SER A 292 29.11 -38.15 41.63
N GLY A 293 27.80 -37.87 41.66
CA GLY A 293 27.14 -37.23 42.81
C GLY A 293 26.82 -38.13 44.01
N ILE A 294 26.37 -37.50 45.11
CA ILE A 294 25.71 -38.13 46.25
C ILE A 294 24.86 -37.11 47.04
N ILE A 295 23.68 -37.56 47.48
CA ILE A 295 22.83 -37.21 48.63
C ILE A 295 22.94 -35.80 49.26
N LEU A 296 21.78 -35.13 49.37
CA LEU A 296 21.45 -34.12 50.38
C LEU A 296 20.41 -34.71 51.35
N SER A 297 20.76 -34.93 52.62
CA SER A 297 19.88 -35.56 53.63
C SER A 297 19.48 -34.64 54.80
N ASP A 298 20.10 -33.47 54.94
CA ASP A 298 20.23 -32.78 56.23
C ASP A 298 19.46 -31.44 56.29
N ILE A 299 18.34 -31.27 55.56
CA ILE A 299 17.56 -30.02 55.49
C ILE A 299 16.03 -30.25 55.46
N GLU A 300 15.28 -29.71 56.44
CA GLU A 300 13.80 -29.76 56.56
C GLU A 300 13.14 -28.36 56.43
N PHE A 301 11.87 -28.23 55.97
CA PHE A 301 10.88 -27.13 56.26
C PHE A 301 9.44 -27.39 55.65
N ILE A 302 8.39 -26.60 55.98
CA ILE A 302 6.91 -26.93 56.05
C ILE A 302 6.02 -25.66 55.76
N LEU A 303 4.73 -25.54 55.32
CA LEU A 303 3.61 -26.26 54.60
C LEU A 303 2.83 -25.15 53.76
N ILE A 304 1.50 -24.87 53.52
CA ILE A 304 0.06 -25.35 53.57
C ILE A 304 -0.79 -24.26 52.79
N SER A 305 -2.05 -24.24 52.26
CA SER A 305 -3.29 -25.03 51.91
C SER A 305 -4.00 -24.26 50.70
N ALA A 306 -5.30 -24.15 50.28
CA ALA A 306 -6.71 -24.59 50.57
C ALA A 306 -7.64 -24.40 49.28
N ASN A 307 -9.01 -24.36 49.35
CA ASN A 307 -9.96 -24.30 48.18
C ASN A 307 -11.37 -23.64 48.46
N PRO A 308 -12.15 -23.07 47.47
CA PRO A 308 -13.45 -22.36 47.67
C PRO A 308 -14.76 -23.06 47.14
N ASP A 309 -15.89 -22.32 47.07
CA ASP A 309 -17.32 -22.77 47.17
C ASP A 309 -18.26 -22.20 46.04
N PRO A 310 -19.43 -22.80 45.67
CA PRO A 310 -20.12 -22.55 44.39
C PRO A 310 -21.53 -21.90 44.44
N THR A 311 -21.79 -20.93 45.33
CA THR A 311 -23.09 -20.18 45.36
C THR A 311 -22.92 -18.66 45.21
N LEU A 312 -21.98 -18.24 44.38
CA LEU A 312 -21.64 -16.84 44.12
C LEU A 312 -22.03 -16.49 42.69
N ASN A 313 -22.62 -15.30 42.45
CA ASN A 313 -22.88 -14.83 41.10
C ASN A 313 -21.55 -14.57 40.37
N SER A 314 -21.49 -14.89 39.07
CA SER A 314 -20.35 -14.57 38.22
C SER A 314 -20.23 -13.06 38.05
N GLU A 315 -19.01 -12.53 37.90
CA GLU A 315 -18.87 -11.28 37.15
C GLU A 315 -19.10 -11.59 35.66
N PRO A 316 -19.86 -10.77 34.92
CA PRO A 316 -20.09 -11.00 33.49
C PRO A 316 -18.78 -10.94 32.70
N ILE A 317 -18.74 -11.46 31.48
CA ILE A 317 -17.54 -11.43 30.62
C ILE A 317 -17.72 -10.39 29.52
N ALA A 318 -16.92 -9.32 29.56
CA ALA A 318 -16.85 -8.32 28.52
C ALA A 318 -15.99 -8.80 27.34
N ASN A 319 -16.42 -8.48 26.12
CA ASN A 319 -15.63 -8.70 24.92
C ASN A 319 -15.89 -7.58 23.92
N ALA A 320 -14.87 -6.75 23.67
CA ALA A 320 -14.96 -5.57 22.82
C ALA A 320 -14.71 -5.87 21.32
N GLY A 321 -14.56 -7.15 20.96
CA GLY A 321 -14.32 -7.60 19.59
C GLY A 321 -12.85 -7.47 19.17
N LEU A 322 -12.57 -7.81 17.91
CA LEU A 322 -11.22 -7.77 17.35
C LEU A 322 -10.78 -6.33 17.03
N GLU A 323 -9.47 -6.09 17.11
CA GLU A 323 -8.87 -4.83 16.63
C GLU A 323 -9.15 -4.60 15.13
N GLN A 324 -9.41 -3.36 14.76
CA GLN A 324 -9.81 -3.01 13.40
C GLN A 324 -8.79 -2.07 12.75
N THR A 325 -8.36 -2.40 11.53
CA THR A 325 -7.53 -1.51 10.70
C THR A 325 -8.40 -0.85 9.63
N VAL A 326 -8.54 0.48 9.69
CA VAL A 326 -9.53 1.26 8.90
C VAL A 326 -8.95 2.59 8.43
N SER A 327 -9.51 3.18 7.38
CA SER A 327 -9.07 4.46 6.81
C SER A 327 -9.86 5.64 7.38
N SER A 328 -9.24 6.83 7.43
CA SER A 328 -9.98 8.09 7.71
C SER A 328 -11.15 8.27 6.74
N GLY A 329 -12.36 8.40 7.28
CA GLY A 329 -13.62 8.51 6.54
C GLY A 329 -14.46 7.23 6.49
N ASP A 330 -13.90 6.07 6.86
CA ASP A 330 -14.66 4.81 6.94
C ASP A 330 -15.69 4.86 8.07
N ASN A 331 -16.76 4.06 7.96
CA ASN A 331 -17.74 3.87 9.03
C ASN A 331 -17.43 2.58 9.81
N VAL A 332 -16.91 2.75 11.02
CA VAL A 332 -16.60 1.66 11.95
C VAL A 332 -17.86 1.22 12.70
N THR A 333 -17.96 -0.08 12.93
CA THR A 333 -18.89 -0.71 13.88
C THR A 333 -18.05 -1.45 14.91
N LEU A 334 -18.17 -1.12 16.20
CA LEU A 334 -17.53 -1.92 17.25
C LEU A 334 -18.41 -3.14 17.56
N ASP A 335 -17.83 -4.22 18.09
CA ASP A 335 -18.54 -5.49 18.25
C ASP A 335 -18.48 -6.05 19.67
N GLY A 336 -19.58 -5.85 20.40
CA GLY A 336 -19.78 -6.40 21.73
C GLY A 336 -20.40 -7.79 21.76
N THR A 337 -20.77 -8.40 20.63
CA THR A 337 -21.60 -9.62 20.59
C THR A 337 -20.93 -10.87 21.17
N GLY A 338 -19.61 -10.84 21.35
CA GLY A 338 -18.87 -11.88 22.06
C GLY A 338 -18.88 -11.74 23.59
N SER A 339 -19.57 -10.73 24.13
CA SER A 339 -19.76 -10.56 25.58
C SER A 339 -20.88 -11.47 26.06
N GLY A 340 -20.76 -12.00 27.27
CA GLY A 340 -21.73 -12.97 27.78
C GLY A 340 -21.68 -13.12 29.28
N ASP A 341 -22.80 -13.61 29.80
CA ASP A 341 -23.01 -13.97 31.19
C ASP A 341 -23.73 -15.32 31.20
N LEU A 342 -23.52 -16.14 32.23
CA LEU A 342 -24.12 -17.49 32.30
C LEU A 342 -25.46 -17.50 33.06
N GLU A 343 -25.75 -16.42 33.80
CA GLU A 343 -26.83 -16.31 34.76
C GLU A 343 -27.92 -15.29 34.35
N SER A 344 -27.55 -14.22 33.62
CA SER A 344 -28.34 -12.97 33.47
C SER A 344 -28.35 -12.38 32.04
N SER A 345 -29.00 -11.21 31.86
CA SER A 345 -28.93 -10.43 30.61
C SER A 345 -28.08 -9.15 30.73
N LEU A 346 -27.34 -8.82 29.66
CA LEU A 346 -26.33 -7.75 29.69
C LEU A 346 -26.81 -6.40 29.19
N THR A 347 -26.45 -5.35 29.94
CA THR A 347 -26.43 -3.96 29.48
C THR A 347 -25.05 -3.57 28.96
N TYR A 348 -24.97 -2.68 27.96
CA TYR A 348 -23.73 -2.34 27.23
C TYR A 348 -23.41 -0.85 27.35
N LYS A 349 -22.13 -0.50 27.50
CA LYS A 349 -21.69 0.90 27.55
C LYS A 349 -20.29 1.09 27.00
N TRP A 350 -20.20 1.82 25.89
CA TRP A 350 -18.96 2.12 25.19
C TRP A 350 -18.43 3.53 25.48
N LYS A 351 -17.11 3.64 25.64
CA LYS A 351 -16.40 4.89 25.92
C LYS A 351 -15.04 4.92 25.20
N GLN A 352 -14.68 6.03 24.55
CA GLN A 352 -13.31 6.25 24.11
C GLN A 352 -12.40 6.54 25.31
N ILE A 353 -11.24 5.89 25.40
CA ILE A 353 -10.31 5.97 26.55
C ILE A 353 -8.88 6.40 26.20
N ASP A 354 -8.54 6.49 24.92
CA ASP A 354 -7.23 7.00 24.49
C ASP A 354 -7.10 8.53 24.63
N ASN A 355 -5.86 9.01 24.58
CA ASN A 355 -5.51 10.43 24.48
C ASN A 355 -4.83 10.77 23.13
N SER A 356 -5.26 10.15 22.03
CA SER A 356 -4.68 10.37 20.68
C SER A 356 -4.87 11.80 20.14
N GLY A 357 -5.75 12.59 20.76
CA GLY A 357 -6.22 13.87 20.26
C GLY A 357 -7.30 13.76 19.18
N ILE A 358 -7.71 12.55 18.81
CA ILE A 358 -8.76 12.28 17.82
C ILE A 358 -10.06 11.88 18.54
N THR A 359 -10.92 12.84 18.86
CA THR A 359 -12.23 12.56 19.46
C THR A 359 -13.21 12.00 18.42
N VAL A 360 -13.81 10.85 18.67
CA VAL A 360 -14.89 10.29 17.82
C VAL A 360 -16.28 10.55 18.39
N ASN A 361 -17.31 10.51 17.54
CA ASN A 361 -18.71 10.56 17.96
C ASN A 361 -19.38 9.17 17.81
N LEU A 362 -19.41 8.41 18.91
CA LEU A 362 -20.06 7.09 18.98
C LEU A 362 -21.59 7.22 18.96
N ARG A 363 -22.19 6.81 17.84
CA ARG A 363 -23.64 6.58 17.71
C ARG A 363 -23.99 5.27 18.39
N ASN A 364 -25.13 5.23 19.09
CA ASN A 364 -25.67 4.04 19.77
C ASN A 364 -24.69 3.41 20.78
N LYS A 365 -23.87 4.21 21.47
CA LYS A 365 -22.86 3.79 22.46
C LYS A 365 -23.35 2.92 23.63
N GLU A 366 -24.67 2.81 23.81
CA GLU A 366 -25.35 2.01 24.85
C GLU A 366 -25.98 0.72 24.25
N THR A 367 -25.43 0.25 23.12
CA THR A 367 -25.84 -0.97 22.42
C THR A 367 -24.65 -1.88 22.15
N VAL A 368 -24.93 -3.14 21.83
CA VAL A 368 -23.92 -4.16 21.51
C VAL A 368 -23.05 -3.82 20.29
N ASN A 369 -23.60 -3.07 19.30
CA ASN A 369 -22.87 -2.66 18.09
C ASN A 369 -22.98 -1.14 17.82
N PRO A 370 -22.22 -0.29 18.52
CA PRO A 370 -22.17 1.14 18.25
C PRO A 370 -21.40 1.44 16.96
N THR A 371 -21.61 2.62 16.38
CA THR A 371 -20.93 3.03 15.15
C THR A 371 -20.31 4.42 15.24
N PHE A 372 -19.22 4.66 14.52
CA PHE A 372 -18.66 5.99 14.32
C PHE A 372 -18.02 6.13 12.93
N ILE A 373 -17.83 7.37 12.47
CA ILE A 373 -17.07 7.65 11.25
C ILE A 373 -15.65 8.05 11.67
N VAL A 374 -14.63 7.40 11.10
CA VAL A 374 -13.22 7.67 11.42
C VAL A 374 -12.88 9.12 11.07
N PRO A 375 -12.42 9.95 12.03
CA PRO A 375 -12.03 11.33 11.75
C PRO A 375 -10.77 11.44 10.87
N ALA A 376 -10.48 12.65 10.40
CA ALA A 376 -9.28 12.93 9.63
C ALA A 376 -8.03 12.95 10.52
N SER A 377 -7.00 12.20 10.13
CA SER A 377 -5.68 12.20 10.77
C SER A 377 -4.57 12.17 9.71
N SER A 378 -3.44 12.81 10.00
CA SER A 378 -2.30 12.96 9.08
C SER A 378 -1.22 11.88 9.26
N GLY A 379 -1.57 10.75 9.85
CA GLY A 379 -0.64 9.65 10.17
C GLY A 379 -1.41 8.41 10.64
N VAL A 380 -0.69 7.33 10.94
CA VAL A 380 -1.29 6.17 11.60
C VAL A 380 -1.56 6.53 13.08
N ASN A 381 -2.79 6.33 13.56
CA ASN A 381 -3.17 6.63 14.94
C ASN A 381 -4.04 5.50 15.51
N THR A 382 -3.78 5.10 16.75
CA THR A 382 -4.62 4.13 17.47
C THR A 382 -5.68 4.88 18.29
N ILE A 383 -6.94 4.52 18.08
CA ILE A 383 -8.08 4.97 18.90
C ILE A 383 -8.51 3.78 19.76
N SER A 384 -8.68 3.97 21.07
CA SER A 384 -8.95 2.86 22.00
C SER A 384 -10.29 3.05 22.69
N PHE A 385 -11.11 2.00 22.69
CA PHE A 385 -12.43 1.98 23.30
C PHE A 385 -12.48 1.00 24.47
N GLU A 386 -13.15 1.39 25.54
CA GLU A 386 -13.60 0.54 26.64
C GLU A 386 -15.07 0.19 26.42
N LEU A 387 -15.38 -1.10 26.36
CA LEU A 387 -16.71 -1.64 26.60
C LEU A 387 -16.79 -1.98 28.09
N THR A 388 -17.80 -1.46 28.78
CA THR A 388 -18.30 -2.03 30.05
C THR A 388 -19.57 -2.81 29.75
N VAL A 389 -19.68 -4.04 30.25
CA VAL A 389 -20.97 -4.76 30.36
C VAL A 389 -21.37 -4.89 31.82
N THR A 390 -22.67 -4.94 32.10
CA THR A 390 -23.21 -5.06 33.46
C THR A 390 -24.44 -5.95 33.45
N ASP A 391 -24.50 -6.87 34.42
CA ASP A 391 -25.60 -7.82 34.64
C ASP A 391 -26.84 -7.14 35.28
N GLU A 392 -27.80 -7.94 35.76
CA GLU A 392 -29.02 -7.46 36.42
C GLU A 392 -28.80 -7.18 37.92
N GLU A 393 -27.79 -7.82 38.53
CA GLU A 393 -27.39 -7.71 39.94
C GLU A 393 -26.47 -6.50 40.24
N GLY A 394 -25.80 -5.94 39.23
CA GLY A 394 -24.88 -4.80 39.30
C GLY A 394 -23.38 -5.13 39.26
N LEU A 395 -22.98 -6.37 38.99
CA LEU A 395 -21.60 -6.76 38.67
C LEU A 395 -21.26 -6.36 37.23
N TYR A 396 -19.98 -6.09 36.96
CA TYR A 396 -19.55 -5.57 35.67
C TYR A 396 -18.12 -6.00 35.32
N ASP A 397 -17.85 -6.13 34.03
CA ASP A 397 -16.52 -6.36 33.48
C ASP A 397 -16.23 -5.39 32.32
N LYS A 398 -14.95 -5.29 31.95
CA LYS A 398 -14.42 -4.31 31.01
C LYS A 398 -13.43 -4.92 30.03
N ALA A 399 -13.79 -4.86 28.75
CA ALA A 399 -12.91 -5.18 27.64
C ALA A 399 -12.49 -3.91 26.90
N THR A 400 -11.31 -3.95 26.28
CA THR A 400 -10.83 -2.86 25.42
C THR A 400 -10.56 -3.36 24.00
N VAL A 401 -10.76 -2.47 23.02
CA VAL A 401 -10.46 -2.72 21.61
C VAL A 401 -9.77 -1.51 20.99
N ASN A 402 -8.76 -1.78 20.16
CA ASN A 402 -8.05 -0.75 19.42
C ASN A 402 -8.55 -0.69 17.97
N VAL A 403 -8.73 0.54 17.47
CA VAL A 403 -8.98 0.84 16.07
C VAL A 403 -7.75 1.54 15.53
N LEU A 404 -6.95 0.82 14.74
CA LEU A 404 -5.79 1.33 14.04
C LEU A 404 -6.25 2.13 12.81
N THR A 405 -6.32 3.44 12.96
CA THR A 405 -6.64 4.35 11.86
C THR A 405 -5.41 4.53 10.99
N LEU A 406 -5.52 4.11 9.73
CA LEU A 406 -4.57 4.45 8.67
C LEU A 406 -4.81 5.91 8.24
N PRO A 407 -3.75 6.65 7.87
CA PRO A 407 -3.90 8.02 7.42
C PRO A 407 -4.85 8.08 6.23
N GLY A 408 -5.72 9.09 6.24
CA GLY A 408 -6.37 9.50 5.00
C GLY A 408 -5.28 9.90 4.02
N LEU A 409 -5.06 9.09 2.98
CA LEU A 409 -3.99 9.38 2.02
C LEU A 409 -4.25 10.66 1.22
N LEU A 410 -5.50 11.12 1.17
CA LEU A 410 -5.87 12.52 0.93
C LEU A 410 -5.83 13.33 2.24
N GLN A 411 -5.28 14.54 2.22
CA GLN A 411 -5.48 15.51 3.27
C GLN A 411 -6.95 15.94 3.30
N ARG A 412 -7.77 15.30 4.16
CA ARG A 412 -9.14 15.76 4.44
C ARG A 412 -9.06 17.08 5.22
N PHE A 413 -9.38 18.17 4.55
CA PHE A 413 -9.51 19.48 5.19
C PHE A 413 -10.75 19.51 6.08
N THR A 414 -10.66 20.30 7.16
CA THR A 414 -11.79 20.70 7.99
C THR A 414 -11.90 22.22 7.86
N PRO A 415 -13.08 22.78 7.56
CA PRO A 415 -13.21 24.22 7.41
C PRO A 415 -13.20 24.90 8.78
N SER A 416 -12.60 26.08 8.89
CA SER A 416 -12.82 26.97 10.04
C SER A 416 -14.24 27.54 10.00
N ASN A 417 -14.79 27.92 11.16
CA ASN A 417 -16.16 28.45 11.29
C ASN A 417 -16.47 29.65 10.38
N ASP A 418 -15.45 30.40 9.95
CA ASP A 418 -15.55 31.59 9.11
C ASP A 418 -15.24 31.33 7.62
N THR A 419 -15.05 30.06 7.23
CA THR A 419 -14.83 29.62 5.84
C THR A 419 -16.07 29.85 4.98
N ASN A 420 -15.91 30.46 3.80
CA ASN A 420 -16.93 30.44 2.77
C ASN A 420 -16.83 29.16 1.94
N ILE A 421 -17.93 28.40 1.85
CA ILE A 421 -18.08 27.28 0.90
C ILE A 421 -18.77 27.80 -0.36
N ILE A 422 -18.08 27.69 -1.49
CA ILE A 422 -18.45 28.23 -2.80
C ILE A 422 -18.71 27.03 -3.74
N TYR A 423 -19.95 26.56 -3.78
CA TYR A 423 -20.35 25.44 -4.62
C TYR A 423 -20.45 25.84 -6.10
N VAL A 424 -20.04 24.95 -7.02
CA VAL A 424 -20.12 25.19 -8.48
C VAL A 424 -20.75 24.00 -9.20
N SER A 425 -21.76 24.24 -10.05
CA SER A 425 -22.40 23.24 -10.91
C SER A 425 -22.76 23.84 -12.27
N ASN A 426 -22.25 23.26 -13.36
CA ASN A 426 -22.50 23.76 -14.71
C ASN A 426 -23.97 23.55 -15.17
N ARG A 427 -24.65 22.52 -14.61
CA ARG A 427 -26.04 22.16 -14.91
C ARG A 427 -27.06 22.84 -14.03
N LYS A 428 -26.75 23.08 -12.75
CA LYS A 428 -27.70 23.58 -11.74
C LYS A 428 -27.37 24.96 -11.18
N GLY A 429 -26.24 25.54 -11.56
CA GLY A 429 -25.81 26.83 -11.03
C GLY A 429 -26.46 28.05 -11.69
N ASN A 430 -26.47 29.15 -10.95
CA ASN A 430 -26.90 30.47 -11.42
C ASN A 430 -26.01 31.56 -10.80
N ASP A 431 -25.16 32.19 -11.61
CA ASP A 431 -24.18 33.19 -11.14
C ASP A 431 -24.83 34.48 -10.58
N GLU A 432 -26.09 34.77 -10.91
CA GLU A 432 -26.83 35.94 -10.41
C GLU A 432 -27.51 35.69 -9.06
N ALA A 433 -27.78 34.43 -8.71
CA ALA A 433 -28.56 34.02 -7.54
C ALA A 433 -27.78 33.15 -6.54
N ALA A 434 -26.55 32.76 -6.88
CA ALA A 434 -25.66 32.02 -6.00
C ALA A 434 -24.96 32.94 -5.00
N THR A 435 -24.82 32.46 -3.78
CA THR A 435 -24.01 33.09 -2.73
C THR A 435 -23.10 32.04 -2.10
N PRO A 436 -21.92 32.43 -1.57
CA PRO A 436 -21.18 31.56 -0.67
C PRO A 436 -22.03 31.22 0.57
N ILE A 437 -21.78 30.07 1.18
CA ILE A 437 -22.45 29.62 2.41
C ILE A 437 -21.39 29.48 3.51
N SER A 438 -21.68 29.91 4.73
CA SER A 438 -20.74 29.73 5.84
C SER A 438 -20.57 28.25 6.16
N ALA A 439 -19.34 27.79 6.39
CA ALA A 439 -19.09 26.41 6.80
C ALA A 439 -19.78 26.06 8.13
N SER A 440 -20.01 27.03 9.01
CA SER A 440 -20.79 26.84 10.25
C SER A 440 -22.27 26.46 10.00
N GLU A 441 -22.77 26.56 8.76
CA GLU A 441 -24.13 26.18 8.38
C GLU A 441 -24.25 24.77 7.77
N ILE A 442 -23.14 24.07 7.49
CA ILE A 442 -23.14 22.79 6.75
C ILE A 442 -22.27 21.74 7.48
N ILE A 443 -22.86 20.58 7.77
CA ILE A 443 -22.20 19.49 8.51
C ILE A 443 -21.08 18.82 7.67
N ASP A 444 -21.34 18.54 6.39
CA ASP A 444 -20.34 18.06 5.44
C ASP A 444 -20.34 18.94 4.19
N PRO A 445 -19.32 19.82 3.99
CA PRO A 445 -19.18 20.61 2.77
C PRO A 445 -19.11 19.77 1.49
N THR A 446 -18.65 18.51 1.55
CA THR A 446 -18.60 17.62 0.39
C THR A 446 -19.94 16.94 0.10
N SER A 447 -20.88 16.93 1.05
CA SER A 447 -22.22 16.33 0.93
C SER A 447 -23.32 17.26 1.50
N PRO A 448 -23.56 18.44 0.90
CA PRO A 448 -24.54 19.39 1.41
C PRO A 448 -25.95 18.80 1.53
N GLU A 449 -26.42 18.66 2.76
CA GLU A 449 -27.77 18.19 3.12
C GLU A 449 -28.86 19.22 2.77
N LYS A 450 -28.51 20.51 2.84
CA LYS A 450 -29.38 21.64 2.52
C LYS A 450 -29.49 21.86 1.00
N LYS A 451 -30.64 22.37 0.54
CA LYS A 451 -30.79 22.83 -0.85
C LYS A 451 -29.93 24.09 -1.08
N ILE A 452 -28.89 23.95 -1.88
CA ILE A 452 -27.98 25.03 -2.29
C ILE A 452 -28.35 25.62 -3.65
N ILE A 453 -27.95 26.88 -3.90
CA ILE A 453 -27.86 27.48 -5.23
C ILE A 453 -26.36 27.65 -5.55
N PRO A 454 -25.75 26.75 -6.33
CA PRO A 454 -24.33 26.85 -6.67
C PRO A 454 -24.09 27.93 -7.74
N PHE A 455 -22.87 28.42 -7.82
CA PHE A 455 -22.38 29.16 -8.98
C PHE A 455 -22.40 28.26 -10.22
N LYS A 456 -22.53 28.86 -11.40
CA LYS A 456 -22.50 28.18 -12.68
C LYS A 456 -21.08 28.15 -13.25
N THR A 457 -20.43 29.31 -13.31
CA THR A 457 -19.09 29.47 -13.92
C THR A 457 -17.97 29.48 -12.88
N LEU A 458 -16.79 29.03 -13.29
CA LEU A 458 -15.57 29.09 -12.47
C LEU A 458 -15.18 30.55 -12.18
N LYS A 459 -15.44 31.47 -13.13
CA LYS A 459 -15.17 32.90 -12.98
C LYS A 459 -15.99 33.54 -11.86
N ALA A 460 -17.29 33.25 -11.78
CA ALA A 460 -18.15 33.81 -10.73
C ALA A 460 -17.88 33.21 -9.35
N ALA A 461 -17.44 31.95 -9.28
CA ALA A 461 -16.95 31.33 -8.05
C ALA A 461 -15.62 31.97 -7.58
N MET A 462 -14.67 32.18 -8.49
CA MET A 462 -13.37 32.81 -8.19
C MET A 462 -13.50 34.22 -7.62
N SER A 463 -14.48 35.02 -8.07
CA SER A 463 -14.69 36.38 -7.54
C SER A 463 -15.23 36.42 -6.10
N GLN A 464 -15.54 35.27 -5.48
CA GLN A 464 -15.96 35.18 -4.07
C GLN A 464 -14.80 34.94 -3.08
N LEU A 465 -13.59 34.63 -3.56
CA LEU A 465 -12.43 34.33 -2.71
C LEU A 465 -11.95 35.57 -1.95
N ARG A 466 -11.91 35.49 -0.62
CA ARG A 466 -11.35 36.53 0.25
C ARG A 466 -9.87 36.25 0.55
N ASP A 467 -9.09 37.31 0.72
CA ASP A 467 -7.65 37.19 1.01
C ASP A 467 -7.40 36.98 2.51
N GLY A 468 -6.54 36.02 2.87
CA GLY A 468 -6.29 35.62 4.26
C GLY A 468 -7.40 34.77 4.91
N TYR A 469 -8.35 34.28 4.10
CA TYR A 469 -9.43 33.40 4.53
C TYR A 469 -9.31 32.00 3.90
N PRO A 470 -9.72 30.94 4.61
CA PRO A 470 -9.63 29.56 4.12
C PRO A 470 -10.79 29.20 3.16
N ASP A 471 -11.07 30.01 2.14
CA ASP A 471 -12.28 29.85 1.31
C ASP A 471 -12.20 28.66 0.33
N TRP A 472 -13.30 27.90 0.20
CA TRP A 472 -13.33 26.63 -0.54
C TRP A 472 -14.22 26.72 -1.78
N ILE A 473 -13.65 26.50 -2.97
CA ILE A 473 -14.39 26.31 -4.22
C ILE A 473 -14.56 24.82 -4.48
N LEU A 474 -15.82 24.36 -4.49
CA LEU A 474 -16.18 22.94 -4.61
C LEU A 474 -16.99 22.68 -5.89
N LEU A 475 -16.39 21.99 -6.87
CA LEU A 475 -17.01 21.65 -8.15
C LEU A 475 -17.83 20.35 -8.06
N LYS A 476 -18.96 20.29 -8.76
CA LYS A 476 -19.79 19.08 -8.81
C LYS A 476 -19.07 17.93 -9.53
N ARG A 477 -18.97 16.77 -8.87
CA ARG A 477 -18.50 15.52 -9.51
C ARG A 477 -19.37 15.12 -10.71
N GLY A 478 -18.74 14.60 -11.76
CA GLY A 478 -19.39 14.25 -13.02
C GLY A 478 -19.85 15.43 -13.90
N GLU A 479 -19.44 16.66 -13.58
CA GLU A 479 -19.71 17.86 -14.39
C GLU A 479 -18.44 18.39 -15.08
N THR A 480 -18.61 19.25 -16.10
CA THR A 480 -17.53 19.63 -17.02
C THR A 480 -17.68 21.07 -17.50
N TRP A 481 -16.73 21.93 -17.14
CA TRP A 481 -16.69 23.34 -17.54
C TRP A 481 -15.84 23.45 -18.81
N VAL A 482 -16.36 24.06 -19.87
CA VAL A 482 -15.77 24.02 -21.23
C VAL A 482 -15.38 25.42 -21.69
N ASN A 483 -14.12 25.59 -22.09
CA ASN A 483 -13.46 26.87 -22.32
C ASN A 483 -13.47 27.79 -21.08
N GLU A 484 -13.40 27.18 -19.90
CA GLU A 484 -13.32 27.84 -18.59
C GLU A 484 -12.09 27.36 -17.80
N SER A 485 -11.61 28.22 -16.91
CA SER A 485 -10.48 27.98 -16.02
C SER A 485 -10.70 28.72 -14.69
N PHE A 486 -9.92 28.43 -13.65
CA PHE A 486 -9.85 29.32 -12.49
C PHE A 486 -9.15 30.65 -12.82
N GLY A 487 -8.32 30.68 -13.86
CA GLY A 487 -7.65 31.92 -14.29
C GLY A 487 -6.61 32.40 -13.27
N ILE A 488 -6.60 33.69 -12.98
CA ILE A 488 -5.57 34.30 -12.12
C ILE A 488 -5.91 34.12 -10.63
N LEU A 489 -5.00 33.51 -9.88
CA LEU A 489 -5.04 33.48 -8.42
C LEU A 489 -4.12 34.57 -7.84
N ASN A 490 -4.71 35.47 -7.04
CA ASN A 490 -4.00 36.54 -6.32
C ASN A 490 -4.47 36.63 -4.86
N LYS A 491 -4.82 35.49 -4.26
CA LYS A 491 -5.37 35.34 -2.90
C LYS A 491 -4.62 34.23 -2.18
N SER A 492 -4.47 34.36 -0.87
CA SER A 492 -3.83 33.36 0.00
C SER A 492 -4.78 32.84 1.09
N GLY A 493 -4.66 31.57 1.42
CA GLY A 493 -5.23 31.04 2.67
C GLY A 493 -4.48 31.56 3.90
N ARG A 494 -5.05 31.35 5.09
CA ARG A 494 -4.54 31.86 6.37
C ARG A 494 -3.29 31.14 6.85
N ASN A 495 -3.27 29.80 6.80
CA ASN A 495 -2.12 28.97 7.20
C ASN A 495 -2.22 27.53 6.62
N ILE A 496 -1.27 26.66 6.97
CA ILE A 496 -1.17 25.30 6.44
C ILE A 496 -2.38 24.39 6.75
N LYS A 497 -3.18 24.69 7.78
CA LYS A 497 -4.45 24.03 8.09
C LYS A 497 -5.62 24.76 7.43
N GLU A 498 -5.59 26.09 7.49
CA GLU A 498 -6.64 27.00 7.02
C GLU A 498 -6.30 27.53 5.62
N ARG A 499 -6.49 26.67 4.62
CA ARG A 499 -6.14 26.90 3.21
C ARG A 499 -7.30 27.41 2.37
N ILE A 500 -7.00 28.12 1.29
CA ILE A 500 -7.93 28.18 0.14
C ILE A 500 -7.91 26.80 -0.53
N LEU A 501 -9.08 26.23 -0.78
CA LEU A 501 -9.24 24.88 -1.33
C LEU A 501 -9.97 24.89 -2.67
N PHE A 502 -9.38 24.25 -3.68
CA PHE A 502 -10.02 23.92 -4.95
C PHE A 502 -10.28 22.42 -4.98
N ALA A 503 -11.53 22.00 -4.78
CA ALA A 503 -11.88 20.59 -4.68
C ALA A 503 -13.29 20.30 -5.24
N TYR A 504 -13.93 19.23 -4.78
CA TYR A 504 -15.14 18.67 -5.35
C TYR A 504 -16.24 18.39 -4.30
N TYR A 505 -17.49 18.24 -4.74
CA TYR A 505 -18.59 17.80 -3.88
C TYR A 505 -19.56 16.81 -4.54
N GLY A 506 -20.12 15.93 -3.72
CA GLY A 506 -20.98 14.81 -4.09
C GLY A 506 -20.31 13.45 -3.95
N ASN A 507 -21.15 12.41 -3.96
CA ASN A 507 -20.78 11.00 -3.82
C ASN A 507 -20.99 10.18 -5.12
N LYS A 508 -21.33 10.83 -6.24
CA LYS A 508 -21.61 10.20 -7.55
C LYS A 508 -20.94 10.98 -8.68
N GLY A 509 -20.57 10.27 -9.75
CA GLY A 509 -19.85 10.81 -10.91
C GLY A 509 -18.33 10.82 -10.72
N ASP A 510 -17.60 10.97 -11.83
CA ASP A 510 -16.13 11.02 -11.85
C ASP A 510 -15.58 12.38 -11.36
N ARG A 511 -14.27 12.61 -11.56
CA ARG A 511 -13.61 13.90 -11.29
C ARG A 511 -14.37 15.05 -11.97
N PRO A 512 -14.52 16.24 -11.35
CA PRO A 512 -14.96 17.42 -12.08
C PRO A 512 -13.90 17.80 -13.13
N VAL A 513 -14.34 18.04 -14.37
CA VAL A 513 -13.43 18.27 -15.51
C VAL A 513 -13.41 19.74 -15.91
N ILE A 514 -12.21 20.31 -15.98
CA ILE A 514 -11.95 21.70 -16.39
C ILE A 514 -11.31 21.64 -17.79
N LYS A 515 -12.17 21.73 -18.81
CA LYS A 515 -11.79 21.78 -20.23
C LYS A 515 -11.32 23.22 -20.57
N SER A 516 -10.09 23.59 -20.21
CA SER A 516 -9.61 24.98 -20.30
C SER A 516 -9.46 25.54 -21.72
N GLY A 517 -9.30 24.66 -22.71
CA GLY A 517 -9.06 25.06 -24.10
C GLY A 517 -7.66 25.69 -24.23
N PRO A 518 -7.53 26.93 -24.73
CA PRO A 518 -6.25 27.62 -24.81
C PRO A 518 -5.83 28.31 -23.49
N LEU A 519 -6.61 28.20 -22.40
CA LEU A 519 -6.34 28.89 -21.14
C LEU A 519 -5.47 28.06 -20.18
N SER A 520 -4.66 28.74 -19.37
CA SER A 520 -4.03 28.13 -18.18
C SER A 520 -5.11 27.68 -17.20
N GLY A 521 -4.94 26.51 -16.55
CA GLY A 521 -5.96 25.96 -15.66
C GLY A 521 -6.14 26.77 -14.37
N LEU A 522 -5.02 27.10 -13.72
CA LEU A 522 -4.90 28.11 -12.65
C LEU A 522 -3.51 28.75 -12.73
N LEU A 523 -3.43 30.07 -12.53
CA LEU A 523 -2.21 30.87 -12.69
C LEU A 523 -2.05 31.87 -11.53
N ALA A 524 -1.15 31.61 -10.60
CA ALA A 524 -0.58 32.65 -9.75
C ALA A 524 0.65 33.25 -10.45
N ASN A 525 0.63 34.54 -10.75
CA ASN A 525 1.65 35.21 -11.58
C ASN A 525 2.23 36.48 -10.94
N ASN A 526 3.52 36.44 -10.61
CA ASN A 526 4.28 37.46 -9.88
C ASN A 526 3.58 37.93 -8.59
N GLN A 527 2.85 37.02 -7.93
CA GLN A 527 2.19 37.27 -6.65
C GLN A 527 2.94 36.55 -5.52
N ILE A 528 2.61 36.94 -4.29
CA ILE A 528 2.81 36.08 -3.12
C ILE A 528 1.50 35.33 -2.91
N THR A 529 1.47 34.04 -3.23
CA THR A 529 0.30 33.17 -3.01
C THR A 529 0.67 32.02 -2.10
N SER A 530 -0.07 31.89 -1.00
CA SER A 530 0.24 30.98 0.11
C SER A 530 -0.97 30.17 0.55
N ASN A 531 -0.70 29.02 1.18
CA ASN A 531 -1.70 28.19 1.83
C ASN A 531 -2.84 27.76 0.88
N ILE A 532 -2.48 27.16 -0.25
CA ILE A 532 -3.40 26.69 -1.29
C ILE A 532 -3.43 25.16 -1.31
N ALA A 533 -4.59 24.56 -1.54
CA ALA A 533 -4.73 23.15 -1.89
C ALA A 533 -5.60 22.98 -3.15
N ILE A 534 -5.19 22.08 -4.05
CA ILE A 534 -5.93 21.69 -5.26
C ILE A 534 -6.08 20.17 -5.24
N VAL A 535 -7.31 19.65 -5.13
CA VAL A 535 -7.57 18.24 -4.83
C VAL A 535 -8.69 17.63 -5.68
N GLY A 536 -8.42 16.49 -6.33
CA GLY A 536 -9.45 15.65 -6.95
C GLY A 536 -9.98 16.08 -8.32
N LEU A 537 -9.36 17.08 -8.96
CA LEU A 537 -9.83 17.69 -10.22
C LEU A 537 -9.15 17.07 -11.46
N ASP A 538 -9.75 17.26 -12.65
CA ASP A 538 -9.15 16.95 -13.96
C ASP A 538 -9.01 18.22 -14.80
N PHE A 539 -7.78 18.70 -14.97
CA PHE A 539 -7.44 19.82 -15.84
C PHE A 539 -7.08 19.28 -17.23
N TYR A 540 -7.79 19.75 -18.26
CA TYR A 540 -7.71 19.19 -19.61
C TYR A 540 -7.67 20.27 -20.69
N ALA A 541 -6.50 20.46 -21.31
CA ALA A 541 -6.32 21.32 -22.48
C ALA A 541 -6.86 20.64 -23.75
N HIS A 542 -8.17 20.38 -23.77
CA HIS A 542 -8.86 19.57 -24.79
C HIS A 542 -8.81 20.09 -26.23
N THR A 543 -8.35 21.33 -26.47
CA THR A 543 -8.07 21.86 -27.80
C THR A 543 -6.67 21.47 -28.31
N ARG A 544 -5.88 20.76 -27.50
CA ARG A 544 -4.52 20.28 -27.80
C ARG A 544 -4.39 18.75 -27.82
N ASP A 545 -5.46 18.05 -27.47
CA ASP A 545 -5.56 16.59 -27.58
C ASP A 545 -5.98 16.22 -29.02
N PRO A 546 -5.14 15.51 -29.80
CA PRO A 546 -5.46 15.16 -31.19
C PRO A 546 -6.66 14.23 -31.34
N LYS A 547 -7.07 13.53 -30.28
CA LYS A 547 -8.25 12.64 -30.25
C LYS A 547 -9.52 13.40 -29.83
N SER A 548 -9.40 14.67 -29.47
CA SER A 548 -10.53 15.56 -29.20
C SER A 548 -11.13 16.11 -30.48
N LYS A 549 -12.46 16.02 -30.60
CA LYS A 549 -13.23 16.72 -31.65
C LYS A 549 -13.07 18.25 -31.65
N ASP A 550 -12.54 18.81 -30.57
CA ASP A 550 -12.32 20.25 -30.35
C ASP A 550 -10.85 20.65 -30.63
N TYR A 551 -10.03 19.77 -31.22
CA TYR A 551 -8.60 19.96 -31.46
C TYR A 551 -8.26 21.11 -32.43
N VAL A 552 -7.19 21.85 -32.11
CA VAL A 552 -6.64 22.95 -32.92
C VAL A 552 -5.13 22.83 -33.02
N ILE A 553 -4.61 22.62 -34.22
CA ILE A 553 -3.17 22.39 -34.48
C ILE A 553 -2.25 23.54 -34.02
N SER A 554 -2.75 24.78 -34.04
CA SER A 554 -2.05 25.98 -33.56
C SER A 554 -2.43 26.37 -32.12
N GLY A 555 -3.03 25.45 -31.35
CA GLY A 555 -3.52 25.69 -30.00
C GLY A 555 -2.39 26.13 -29.06
N GLN A 556 -2.40 27.42 -28.70
CA GLN A 556 -1.47 28.02 -27.76
C GLN A 556 -1.49 27.22 -26.46
N GLY A 557 -0.36 26.59 -26.17
CA GLY A 557 -0.20 25.72 -25.02
C GLY A 557 0.10 26.54 -23.79
N GLU A 558 -0.92 26.79 -22.99
CA GLU A 558 -0.80 27.33 -21.65
C GLU A 558 -0.39 26.23 -20.64
N THR A 559 -0.28 26.59 -19.35
CA THR A 559 0.15 25.68 -18.27
C THR A 559 -1.07 25.16 -17.48
N GLY A 560 -1.05 23.90 -17.05
CA GLY A 560 -2.14 23.34 -16.25
C GLY A 560 -2.29 24.05 -14.90
N LEU A 561 -1.23 24.03 -14.10
CA LEU A 561 -1.16 24.74 -12.82
C LEU A 561 0.16 25.53 -12.72
N ALA A 562 0.11 26.85 -12.62
CA ALA A 562 1.28 27.71 -12.59
C ALA A 562 1.34 28.55 -11.31
N PHE A 563 2.47 28.47 -10.60
CA PHE A 563 2.79 29.26 -9.41
C PHE A 563 4.12 29.99 -9.63
N VAL A 564 4.06 31.21 -10.16
CA VAL A 564 5.22 32.05 -10.49
C VAL A 564 5.25 33.25 -9.57
N GLY A 565 6.37 33.49 -8.87
CA GLY A 565 6.47 34.49 -7.80
C GLY A 565 7.05 33.87 -6.53
N GLY A 566 6.27 33.85 -5.45
CA GLY A 566 6.65 33.15 -4.22
C GLY A 566 5.48 32.92 -3.27
N GLY A 567 5.80 32.43 -2.08
CA GLY A 567 4.80 32.09 -1.06
C GLY A 567 5.18 30.83 -0.30
N ASN A 568 4.21 30.20 0.37
CA ASN A 568 4.44 28.95 1.10
C ASN A 568 3.22 28.03 1.15
N ASN A 569 3.47 26.75 1.38
CA ASN A 569 2.47 25.72 1.62
C ASN A 569 1.51 25.57 0.42
N ILE A 570 2.02 25.09 -0.72
CA ILE A 570 1.20 24.80 -1.91
C ILE A 570 1.05 23.28 -2.04
N LEU A 571 -0.18 22.78 -2.01
CA LEU A 571 -0.50 21.36 -2.16
C LEU A 571 -1.29 21.11 -3.44
N ILE A 572 -0.86 20.14 -4.24
CA ILE A 572 -1.63 19.53 -5.33
C ILE A 572 -1.73 18.04 -5.02
N GLU A 573 -2.95 17.51 -4.95
CA GLU A 573 -3.23 16.15 -4.50
C GLU A 573 -4.31 15.46 -5.35
N ASP A 574 -4.13 14.17 -5.66
CA ASP A 574 -5.07 13.35 -6.47
C ASP A 574 -5.68 14.13 -7.65
N THR A 575 -4.84 14.87 -8.38
CA THR A 575 -5.26 15.77 -9.47
C THR A 575 -4.70 15.26 -10.79
N LEU A 576 -5.54 15.22 -11.82
CA LEU A 576 -5.17 14.87 -13.19
C LEU A 576 -4.91 16.15 -13.99
N ILE A 577 -3.80 16.19 -14.74
CA ILE A 577 -3.40 17.31 -15.59
C ILE A 577 -2.95 16.76 -16.94
N ARG A 578 -3.55 17.22 -18.04
CA ARG A 578 -3.29 16.59 -19.35
C ARG A 578 -3.37 17.52 -20.56
N TYR A 579 -2.49 17.25 -21.53
CA TYR A 579 -2.35 17.95 -22.83
C TYR A 579 -1.95 19.44 -22.79
N PHE A 580 -1.51 19.97 -21.65
CA PHE A 580 -0.98 21.34 -21.56
C PHE A 580 0.41 21.47 -22.21
N LYS A 581 0.96 22.69 -22.32
CA LYS A 581 2.39 22.85 -22.70
C LYS A 581 3.29 22.39 -21.57
N ASN A 582 2.98 22.83 -20.37
CA ASN A 582 3.56 22.34 -19.13
C ASN A 582 2.42 21.86 -18.24
N GLY A 583 2.56 20.70 -17.60
CA GLY A 583 1.55 20.21 -16.67
C GLY A 583 1.43 21.13 -15.46
N ALA A 584 2.53 21.25 -14.71
CA ALA A 584 2.64 22.23 -13.64
C ALA A 584 4.01 22.95 -13.60
N ILE A 585 3.99 24.20 -13.15
CA ILE A 585 5.15 25.07 -12.93
C ILE A 585 5.09 25.61 -11.51
N VAL A 586 6.21 25.52 -10.78
CA VAL A 586 6.45 26.36 -9.60
C VAL A 586 7.82 27.03 -9.76
N GLN A 587 7.84 28.36 -9.76
CA GLN A 587 9.00 29.15 -10.17
C GLN A 587 9.18 30.41 -9.32
N SER A 588 10.36 30.57 -8.74
CA SER A 588 10.83 31.83 -8.14
C SER A 588 10.85 32.97 -9.15
N PHE A 589 10.33 34.14 -8.78
CA PHE A 589 10.39 35.33 -9.64
C PHE A 589 10.56 36.60 -8.80
N ASP A 590 11.30 37.59 -9.32
CA ASP A 590 11.49 38.91 -8.68
C ASP A 590 11.99 38.79 -7.21
N GLY A 591 13.03 37.96 -7.01
CA GLY A 591 13.63 37.68 -5.69
C GLY A 591 12.77 36.84 -4.74
N LYS A 592 11.51 36.55 -5.08
CA LYS A 592 10.58 35.74 -4.28
C LYS A 592 10.82 34.26 -4.55
N ILE A 593 10.65 33.42 -3.53
CA ILE A 593 10.74 31.96 -3.62
C ILE A 593 9.47 31.31 -3.07
N TYR A 594 9.18 30.08 -3.51
CA TYR A 594 8.16 29.25 -2.90
C TYR A 594 8.76 28.38 -1.80
N LYS A 595 7.96 28.08 -0.77
CA LYS A 595 8.31 27.12 0.30
C LYS A 595 7.26 26.03 0.47
N ASN A 596 7.68 24.84 0.91
CA ASN A 596 6.78 23.72 1.21
C ASN A 596 5.79 23.43 0.06
N PHE A 597 6.32 23.10 -1.11
CA PHE A 597 5.54 22.60 -2.24
C PHE A 597 5.36 21.09 -2.13
N THR A 598 4.12 20.61 -2.27
CA THR A 598 3.78 19.19 -2.29
C THR A 598 2.95 18.85 -3.52
N PHE A 599 3.42 17.90 -4.32
CA PHE A 599 2.69 17.30 -5.44
C PHE A 599 2.56 15.80 -5.15
N LYS A 600 1.36 15.31 -4.83
CA LYS A 600 1.20 13.90 -4.41
C LYS A 600 -0.04 13.20 -4.97
N GLN A 601 0.06 11.88 -5.18
CA GLN A 601 -1.00 11.00 -5.69
C GLN A 601 -1.65 11.50 -7.00
N SER A 602 -0.98 12.41 -7.71
CA SER A 602 -1.47 13.15 -8.87
C SER A 602 -0.90 12.58 -10.15
N ILE A 603 -1.42 13.04 -11.29
CA ILE A 603 -1.15 12.44 -12.60
C ILE A 603 -0.90 13.55 -13.62
N ILE A 604 0.22 13.49 -14.36
CA ILE A 604 0.49 14.40 -15.48
C ILE A 604 0.76 13.62 -16.77
N LEU A 605 -0.06 13.85 -17.81
CA LEU A 605 -0.04 13.12 -19.08
C LEU A 605 0.11 14.03 -20.30
N HIS A 606 0.89 13.56 -21.29
CA HIS A 606 0.94 14.12 -22.64
C HIS A 606 1.19 15.64 -22.73
N SER A 607 1.93 16.23 -21.76
CA SER A 607 2.35 17.63 -21.88
C SER A 607 3.31 17.76 -23.06
N TYR A 608 3.08 18.71 -23.96
CA TYR A 608 3.91 18.85 -25.17
C TYR A 608 3.98 20.29 -25.67
N SER A 609 5.07 20.62 -26.38
CA SER A 609 5.26 21.91 -27.03
C SER A 609 5.72 21.73 -28.48
N ILE A 610 5.52 22.75 -29.31
CA ILE A 610 6.07 22.89 -30.66
C ILE A 610 7.12 24.02 -30.64
N PRO A 611 8.06 24.11 -31.61
CA PRO A 611 9.23 24.99 -31.51
C PRO A 611 8.90 26.47 -31.26
N SER A 612 7.81 26.97 -31.84
CA SER A 612 7.33 28.35 -31.66
C SER A 612 6.83 28.69 -30.25
N LEU A 613 6.58 27.69 -29.41
CA LEU A 613 6.13 27.85 -28.03
C LEU A 613 7.25 27.62 -27.00
N GLY A 614 8.46 27.22 -27.42
CA GLY A 614 9.58 26.91 -26.53
C GLY A 614 9.47 25.54 -25.85
N HIS A 615 10.08 25.38 -24.67
CA HIS A 615 10.21 24.08 -24.00
C HIS A 615 8.95 23.60 -23.25
N SER A 616 8.92 22.29 -22.97
CA SER A 616 7.83 21.58 -22.28
C SER A 616 8.37 20.70 -21.15
N SER A 617 7.67 20.64 -20.02
CA SER A 617 7.87 19.62 -18.99
C SER A 617 6.55 19.22 -18.34
N GLY A 618 6.44 17.98 -17.86
CA GLY A 618 5.30 17.56 -17.03
C GLY A 618 5.23 18.39 -15.75
N LEU A 619 6.34 18.43 -15.01
CA LEU A 619 6.53 19.26 -13.82
C LEU A 619 7.85 20.03 -13.88
N TYR A 620 7.81 21.35 -13.76
CA TYR A 620 8.98 22.24 -13.74
C TYR A 620 9.08 22.98 -12.39
N LEU A 621 10.23 22.87 -11.74
CA LEU A 621 10.48 23.41 -10.39
C LEU A 621 11.78 24.24 -10.34
N GLU A 622 11.65 25.50 -9.93
CA GLU A 622 12.76 26.47 -9.89
C GLU A 622 12.67 27.39 -8.66
N GLY A 623 13.78 27.51 -7.92
CA GLY A 623 13.91 28.40 -6.77
C GLY A 623 12.93 28.12 -5.61
N ILE A 624 12.82 26.87 -5.19
CA ILE A 624 11.91 26.40 -4.13
C ILE A 624 12.70 25.89 -2.91
N ASP A 625 12.18 26.15 -1.71
CA ASP A 625 12.70 25.68 -0.43
C ASP A 625 11.69 24.73 0.25
N GLY A 626 11.91 23.41 0.13
CA GLY A 626 10.94 22.39 0.53
C GLY A 626 10.10 21.90 -0.65
N ILE A 627 10.44 20.72 -1.18
CA ILE A 627 9.71 20.03 -2.26
C ILE A 627 9.41 18.58 -1.80
N LEU A 628 8.15 18.15 -1.90
CA LEU A 628 7.73 16.77 -1.78
C LEU A 628 6.98 16.31 -3.04
N ILE A 629 7.46 15.26 -3.69
CA ILE A 629 6.83 14.62 -4.86
C ILE A 629 6.58 13.15 -4.53
N GLU A 630 5.34 12.73 -4.27
CA GLU A 630 5.00 11.43 -3.68
C GLU A 630 3.84 10.67 -4.38
N ASP A 631 4.00 9.37 -4.64
CA ASP A 631 2.97 8.45 -5.20
C ASP A 631 2.32 8.89 -6.55
N ASN A 632 3.00 9.74 -7.33
CA ASN A 632 2.45 10.29 -8.58
C ASN A 632 2.72 9.38 -9.79
N PHE A 633 1.98 9.65 -10.87
CA PHE A 633 2.22 9.07 -12.19
C PHE A 633 2.53 10.17 -13.22
N PHE A 634 3.68 10.07 -13.89
CA PHE A 634 4.08 10.98 -14.97
C PHE A 634 4.32 10.17 -16.24
N ASP A 635 3.52 10.40 -17.28
CA ASP A 635 3.70 9.72 -18.56
C ASP A 635 3.68 10.65 -19.77
N HIS A 636 4.56 10.36 -20.72
CA HIS A 636 4.54 10.95 -22.06
C HIS A 636 4.72 12.48 -22.11
N ASN A 637 5.40 13.10 -21.13
CA ASN A 637 5.56 14.55 -21.09
C ASN A 637 6.84 15.03 -21.79
N GLY A 638 6.74 16.22 -22.37
CA GLY A 638 7.76 16.91 -23.15
C GLY A 638 7.57 16.81 -24.67
N TRP A 639 6.68 15.94 -25.17
CA TRP A 639 6.57 15.57 -26.59
C TRP A 639 5.25 14.85 -26.92
N ASN A 640 4.88 14.79 -28.21
CA ASN A 640 3.75 14.01 -28.71
C ASN A 640 3.93 13.71 -30.22
N GLU A 641 4.05 12.43 -30.59
CA GLU A 641 4.27 11.97 -31.97
C GLU A 641 3.06 12.12 -32.90
N GLU A 642 1.85 12.22 -32.36
CA GLU A 642 0.63 12.49 -33.14
C GLU A 642 0.56 13.96 -33.59
N ILE A 643 1.41 14.84 -33.04
CA ILE A 643 1.46 16.26 -33.37
C ILE A 643 2.74 16.61 -34.15
N LYS A 644 2.56 17.19 -35.35
CA LYS A 644 3.65 17.73 -36.17
C LYS A 644 4.52 18.69 -35.36
N GLU A 645 5.84 18.53 -35.47
CA GLU A 645 6.88 19.32 -34.78
C GLU A 645 6.93 19.21 -33.24
N ALA A 646 6.04 18.45 -32.58
CA ALA A 646 6.10 18.19 -31.14
C ALA A 646 7.05 17.04 -30.75
N THR A 647 8.17 16.93 -31.47
CA THR A 647 9.19 15.88 -31.30
C THR A 647 9.90 15.97 -29.94
N ALA A 648 10.38 14.85 -29.42
CA ALA A 648 11.16 14.85 -28.19
C ALA A 648 12.51 15.57 -28.39
N THR A 649 12.93 16.32 -27.37
CA THR A 649 14.21 17.05 -27.35
C THR A 649 14.89 16.91 -26.00
N LYS A 650 16.21 17.10 -25.98
CA LYS A 650 17.05 17.11 -24.75
C LYS A 650 16.72 18.22 -23.75
N PHE A 651 15.85 19.17 -24.14
CA PHE A 651 15.40 20.30 -23.32
C PHE A 651 14.00 20.10 -22.71
N ASN A 652 13.31 19.04 -23.12
CA ASN A 652 11.97 18.70 -22.63
C ASN A 652 12.02 17.42 -21.77
N HIS A 653 11.22 17.36 -20.70
CA HIS A 653 11.37 16.37 -19.62
C HIS A 653 10.02 15.90 -19.04
N ASN A 654 10.00 14.79 -18.31
CA ASN A 654 8.88 14.45 -17.41
C ASN A 654 8.91 15.37 -16.18
N ILE A 655 9.96 15.26 -15.35
CA ILE A 655 10.19 16.12 -14.18
C ILE A 655 11.52 16.88 -14.33
N TYR A 656 11.50 18.19 -14.11
CA TYR A 656 12.67 19.06 -14.20
C TYR A 656 12.81 19.92 -12.93
N ILE A 657 13.86 19.66 -12.15
CA ILE A 657 14.22 20.40 -10.94
C ILE A 657 15.50 21.18 -11.25
N GLN A 658 15.43 22.52 -11.25
CA GLN A 658 16.58 23.39 -11.51
C GLN A 658 17.60 23.43 -10.37
N THR A 659 18.81 23.93 -10.67
CA THR A 659 19.96 24.01 -9.75
C THR A 659 19.77 24.99 -8.58
N ASN A 660 18.84 25.94 -8.68
CA ASN A 660 18.59 26.99 -7.68
C ASN A 660 17.55 26.60 -6.61
N ASN A 661 17.03 25.37 -6.63
CA ASN A 661 16.21 24.82 -5.54
C ASN A 661 17.09 24.43 -4.33
N ILE A 662 16.53 24.46 -3.12
CA ILE A 662 17.26 24.09 -1.89
C ILE A 662 17.32 22.56 -1.76
N GLY A 663 18.30 21.95 -2.43
CA GLY A 663 18.45 20.49 -2.61
C GLY A 663 18.23 19.64 -1.36
N LYS A 664 18.82 20.02 -0.23
CA LYS A 664 18.68 19.30 1.06
C LYS A 664 17.24 19.20 1.59
N ASN A 665 16.32 20.01 1.06
CA ASN A 665 14.89 20.04 1.42
C ASN A 665 14.01 19.44 0.29
N ILE A 666 14.57 18.61 -0.61
CA ILE A 666 13.86 17.95 -1.71
C ILE A 666 13.71 16.46 -1.41
N ILE A 667 12.47 15.95 -1.49
CA ILE A 667 12.12 14.53 -1.35
C ILE A 667 11.23 14.12 -2.52
N VAL A 668 11.63 13.09 -3.26
CA VAL A 668 10.88 12.51 -4.38
C VAL A 668 10.80 11.00 -4.20
N LYS A 669 9.60 10.46 -3.94
CA LYS A 669 9.44 9.04 -3.60
C LYS A 669 8.19 8.36 -4.16
N ASN A 670 8.29 7.05 -4.37
CA ASN A 670 7.20 6.16 -4.83
C ASN A 670 6.56 6.53 -6.18
N ASN A 671 7.16 7.41 -6.98
CA ASN A 671 6.56 7.88 -8.23
C ASN A 671 6.80 6.87 -9.37
N ILE A 672 5.83 6.76 -10.28
CA ILE A 672 5.97 6.03 -11.54
C ILE A 672 6.18 7.05 -12.67
N ILE A 673 7.28 6.93 -13.41
CA ILE A 673 7.73 7.94 -14.37
C ILE A 673 8.09 7.26 -15.70
N SER A 674 7.31 7.50 -16.75
CA SER A 674 7.44 6.80 -18.03
C SER A 674 7.41 7.70 -19.26
N ARG A 675 8.05 7.23 -20.34
CA ARG A 675 8.01 7.84 -21.69
C ARG A 675 8.32 9.35 -21.73
N GLY A 676 9.10 9.88 -20.79
CA GLY A 676 9.49 11.30 -20.78
C GLY A 676 10.41 11.63 -21.97
N SER A 677 10.24 12.82 -22.56
CA SER A 677 10.91 13.26 -23.80
C SER A 677 12.40 12.90 -23.83
N SER A 678 13.22 13.48 -22.93
CA SER A 678 14.63 13.09 -22.78
C SER A 678 14.94 12.47 -21.43
N HIS A 679 14.40 13.05 -20.36
CA HIS A 679 14.60 12.58 -18.99
C HIS A 679 13.26 12.19 -18.36
N GLY A 680 13.25 11.08 -17.63
CA GLY A 680 12.24 10.79 -16.62
C GLY A 680 12.30 11.84 -15.53
N MET A 681 13.48 12.03 -14.91
CA MET A 681 13.70 13.10 -13.95
C MET A 681 15.11 13.72 -14.03
N HIS A 682 15.13 15.05 -14.00
CA HIS A 682 16.33 15.88 -14.02
C HIS A 682 16.48 16.59 -12.66
N GLY A 683 17.06 15.92 -11.66
CA GLY A 683 17.19 16.35 -10.26
C GLY A 683 18.44 17.20 -10.00
N ARG A 684 18.56 18.39 -10.62
CA ARG A 684 19.82 19.15 -10.63
C ARG A 684 20.31 19.65 -9.28
N ALA A 685 19.39 19.94 -8.36
CA ALA A 685 19.72 20.47 -7.04
C ALA A 685 20.18 19.40 -6.02
N GLY A 686 20.13 18.10 -6.36
CA GLY A 686 20.24 17.04 -5.35
C GLY A 686 18.94 16.90 -4.54
N GLY A 687 19.04 16.28 -3.35
CA GLY A 687 17.91 15.84 -2.53
C GLY A 687 17.77 14.32 -2.48
N LEU A 688 16.71 13.84 -1.82
CA LEU A 688 16.38 12.42 -1.69
C LEU A 688 15.44 11.96 -2.81
N PHE A 689 15.85 10.91 -3.51
CA PHE A 689 15.09 10.24 -4.57
C PHE A 689 14.96 8.76 -4.19
N GLU A 690 13.85 8.38 -3.55
CA GLU A 690 13.67 7.05 -2.95
C GLU A 690 12.56 6.21 -3.60
N ASN A 691 12.83 4.96 -3.96
CA ASN A 691 11.80 3.98 -4.35
C ASN A 691 10.92 4.42 -5.55
N ASN A 692 11.45 5.24 -6.46
CA ASN A 692 10.76 5.60 -7.69
C ASN A 692 10.97 4.52 -8.77
N LEU A 693 9.98 4.39 -9.66
CA LEU A 693 9.98 3.47 -10.79
C LEU A 693 10.06 4.27 -12.10
N PHE A 694 11.09 4.01 -12.90
CA PHE A 694 11.31 4.66 -14.19
C PHE A 694 11.16 3.62 -15.32
N ILE A 695 10.30 3.88 -16.31
CA ILE A 695 10.01 2.91 -17.39
C ILE A 695 10.15 3.59 -18.75
N SER A 696 10.99 3.05 -19.64
CA SER A 696 11.04 3.49 -21.05
C SER A 696 11.29 5.00 -21.22
N ASN A 697 12.15 5.57 -20.38
CA ASN A 697 12.75 6.89 -20.57
C ASN A 697 14.12 6.73 -21.26
N SER A 698 14.61 7.78 -21.92
CA SER A 698 15.97 7.79 -22.51
C SER A 698 17.06 8.10 -21.50
N ILE A 699 16.76 8.93 -20.52
CA ILE A 699 17.56 9.12 -19.30
C ILE A 699 16.60 8.89 -18.13
N GLY A 700 16.85 7.91 -17.28
CA GLY A 700 15.99 7.59 -16.14
C GLY A 700 16.02 8.71 -15.10
N LEU A 701 17.12 8.76 -14.35
CA LEU A 701 17.38 9.75 -13.31
C LEU A 701 18.75 10.41 -13.51
N GLN A 702 18.79 11.74 -13.61
CA GLN A 702 20.02 12.54 -13.43
C GLN A 702 19.98 13.27 -12.08
N LEU A 703 21.09 13.23 -11.34
CA LEU A 703 21.35 14.03 -10.14
C LEU A 703 22.55 14.97 -10.33
N GLY A 704 22.42 16.19 -9.80
CA GLY A 704 23.42 17.26 -9.96
C GLY A 704 23.42 17.91 -11.35
N TYR A 705 24.34 18.85 -11.57
CA TYR A 705 24.50 19.49 -12.89
C TYR A 705 25.93 19.96 -13.16
N LYS A 706 26.44 19.71 -14.37
CA LYS A 706 27.84 19.96 -14.76
C LYS A 706 28.37 21.36 -14.46
N THR A 707 27.56 22.41 -14.59
CA THR A 707 27.99 23.81 -14.41
C THR A 707 27.52 24.44 -13.10
N THR A 708 26.99 23.64 -12.17
CA THR A 708 26.56 24.14 -10.85
C THR A 708 26.69 23.01 -9.82
N PRO A 709 27.80 22.97 -9.07
CA PRO A 709 28.03 22.00 -8.01
C PRO A 709 26.95 22.01 -6.92
N LEU A 710 26.81 20.89 -6.22
CA LEU A 710 25.95 20.82 -5.04
C LEU A 710 26.63 21.57 -3.89
N LYS A 711 25.86 22.39 -3.18
CA LYS A 711 26.38 23.20 -2.07
C LYS A 711 26.56 22.36 -0.81
N ILE A 712 27.56 22.70 0.00
CA ILE A 712 27.82 22.07 1.31
C ILE A 712 26.55 21.79 2.13
N GLY A 713 26.44 20.56 2.65
CA GLY A 713 25.24 20.07 3.34
C GLY A 713 24.06 19.75 2.42
N THR A 714 24.30 19.59 1.12
CA THR A 714 23.34 19.04 0.14
C THR A 714 23.78 17.66 -0.30
N LEU A 715 23.02 16.64 0.06
CA LEU A 715 23.19 15.27 -0.42
C LEU A 715 22.33 15.04 -1.67
N ALA A 716 22.93 14.53 -2.74
CA ALA A 716 22.22 13.90 -3.85
C ALA A 716 22.11 12.40 -3.57
N HIS A 717 20.94 11.96 -3.09
CA HIS A 717 20.69 10.61 -2.61
C HIS A 717 19.73 9.88 -3.55
N ALA A 718 20.21 8.89 -4.30
CA ALA A 718 19.34 7.96 -5.02
C ALA A 718 19.28 6.62 -4.28
N LYS A 719 18.10 6.26 -3.79
CA LYS A 719 17.90 5.10 -2.92
C LYS A 719 16.78 4.20 -3.42
N ASN A 720 16.97 2.88 -3.44
CA ASN A 720 15.90 1.91 -3.71
C ASN A 720 15.13 2.09 -5.05
N ASN A 721 15.59 2.93 -5.99
CA ASN A 721 14.88 3.15 -7.26
C ASN A 721 15.03 1.95 -8.20
N VAL A 722 14.12 1.82 -9.16
CA VAL A 722 14.18 0.82 -10.23
C VAL A 722 14.00 1.52 -11.57
N ILE A 723 14.93 1.29 -12.50
CA ILE A 723 14.95 1.88 -13.83
C ILE A 723 14.92 0.73 -14.86
N LEU A 724 13.89 0.70 -15.70
CA LEU A 724 13.63 -0.38 -16.66
C LEU A 724 13.48 0.11 -18.10
N SER A 725 13.83 -0.77 -19.04
CA SER A 725 13.40 -0.65 -20.45
C SER A 725 13.86 0.63 -21.15
N GLY A 726 15.05 1.12 -20.79
CA GLY A 726 15.65 2.32 -21.40
C GLY A 726 15.65 2.26 -22.93
N LYS A 727 15.17 3.34 -23.56
CA LYS A 727 14.98 3.42 -25.02
C LYS A 727 15.53 4.73 -25.60
N LEU A 728 15.87 4.74 -26.88
CA LEU A 728 16.22 5.98 -27.59
C LEU A 728 15.07 7.00 -27.58
N MET A 729 15.46 8.27 -27.62
CA MET A 729 14.54 9.40 -27.72
C MET A 729 13.94 9.48 -29.14
N ALA A 730 12.64 9.75 -29.25
CA ALA A 730 11.92 9.69 -30.52
C ALA A 730 11.72 11.08 -31.19
N PRO A 731 12.07 11.28 -32.49
CA PRO A 731 12.83 10.42 -33.40
C PRO A 731 14.31 10.83 -33.52
N THR A 732 15.21 9.87 -33.77
CA THR A 732 16.66 10.09 -33.89
C THR A 732 17.10 10.55 -35.29
N GLY A 733 17.08 11.86 -35.51
CA GLY A 733 17.83 12.52 -36.59
C GLY A 733 19.15 13.13 -36.11
N GLY A 734 20.04 13.53 -37.03
CA GLY A 734 21.35 14.12 -36.69
C GLY A 734 21.33 15.56 -36.13
N ASP A 735 20.18 16.07 -35.70
CA ASP A 735 20.07 17.43 -35.16
C ASP A 735 20.54 17.52 -33.69
N SER A 736 21.15 18.66 -33.38
CA SER A 736 21.60 19.15 -32.10
C SER A 736 20.56 19.11 -30.96
N SER A 737 19.25 19.14 -31.23
CA SER A 737 18.21 19.01 -30.20
C SER A 737 18.01 17.57 -29.69
N THR A 738 18.47 16.59 -30.47
CA THR A 738 18.32 15.16 -30.15
C THR A 738 19.37 14.67 -29.14
N THR A 739 19.21 13.42 -28.68
CA THR A 739 20.24 12.68 -27.92
C THR A 739 20.17 11.20 -28.29
N LYS A 740 21.31 10.52 -28.24
CA LYS A 740 21.41 9.05 -28.34
C LYS A 740 21.54 8.36 -26.97
N ALA A 741 21.52 9.13 -25.88
CA ALA A 741 21.62 8.62 -24.53
C ALA A 741 20.54 7.56 -24.24
N VAL A 742 20.97 6.42 -23.71
CA VAL A 742 20.13 5.41 -23.03
C VAL A 742 20.74 5.18 -21.66
N TRP A 743 20.44 6.10 -20.74
CA TRP A 743 21.13 6.25 -19.45
C TRP A 743 20.20 5.86 -18.28
N GLY A 744 20.64 4.96 -17.41
CA GLY A 744 19.88 4.52 -16.25
C GLY A 744 19.85 5.56 -15.13
N LEU A 745 20.94 5.63 -14.36
CA LEU A 745 21.12 6.54 -13.23
C LEU A 745 22.45 7.29 -13.36
N TYR A 746 22.40 8.62 -13.44
CA TYR A 746 23.56 9.48 -13.66
C TYR A 746 23.80 10.47 -12.52
N THR A 747 25.02 10.52 -12.00
CA THR A 747 25.52 11.59 -11.11
C THR A 747 26.56 12.45 -11.82
N GLU A 748 26.34 13.77 -11.88
CA GLU A 748 27.20 14.70 -12.62
C GLU A 748 28.60 14.86 -12.01
N THR A 749 29.61 15.01 -12.87
CA THR A 749 31.05 14.97 -12.50
C THR A 749 31.49 16.06 -11.54
N ASN A 750 30.76 17.18 -11.50
CA ASN A 750 31.09 18.38 -10.74
C ASN A 750 30.19 18.53 -9.49
N ALA A 751 29.43 17.49 -9.13
CA ALA A 751 28.48 17.55 -8.02
C ALA A 751 29.15 17.86 -6.67
N LEU A 752 30.40 17.42 -6.48
CA LEU A 752 31.12 17.50 -5.20
C LEU A 752 32.00 18.75 -5.04
N ASP A 753 32.18 19.56 -6.10
CA ASP A 753 33.21 20.61 -6.16
C ASP A 753 33.04 21.73 -5.11
N GLU A 754 31.83 21.90 -4.55
CA GLU A 754 31.51 22.85 -3.47
C GLU A 754 31.13 22.16 -2.14
N GLY A 755 31.59 20.91 -1.93
CA GLY A 755 31.41 20.18 -0.68
C GLY A 755 30.00 19.61 -0.46
N GLY A 756 29.16 19.57 -1.49
CA GLY A 756 27.99 18.69 -1.50
C GLY A 756 28.38 17.22 -1.64
N GLU A 757 27.42 16.32 -1.42
CA GLU A 757 27.64 14.88 -1.29
C GLU A 757 26.81 14.08 -2.30
N VAL A 758 27.26 12.86 -2.63
CA VAL A 758 26.53 11.91 -3.50
C VAL A 758 26.49 10.55 -2.81
N LEU A 759 25.28 10.00 -2.65
CA LEU A 759 25.03 8.64 -2.20
C LEU A 759 24.05 7.97 -3.16
N VAL A 760 24.46 6.85 -3.75
CA VAL A 760 23.59 6.06 -4.63
C VAL A 760 23.58 4.64 -4.06
N GLU A 761 22.45 4.18 -3.55
CA GLU A 761 22.36 2.91 -2.84
C GLU A 761 21.15 2.06 -3.26
N ASN A 762 21.33 0.74 -3.30
CA ASN A 762 20.24 -0.24 -3.44
C ASN A 762 19.38 -0.07 -4.72
N ASN A 763 19.85 0.65 -5.76
CA ASN A 763 19.09 0.88 -6.99
C ASN A 763 19.22 -0.30 -7.97
N ILE A 764 18.25 -0.46 -8.87
CA ILE A 764 18.31 -1.40 -10.00
C ILE A 764 18.22 -0.60 -11.31
N VAL A 765 19.12 -0.88 -12.26
CA VAL A 765 19.04 -0.45 -13.66
C VAL A 765 19.05 -1.71 -14.53
N ALA A 766 17.94 -2.04 -15.20
CA ALA A 766 17.81 -3.33 -15.87
C ALA A 766 17.04 -3.33 -17.21
N ASN A 767 17.40 -4.29 -18.07
CA ASN A 767 16.67 -4.69 -19.28
C ASN A 767 16.36 -3.52 -20.23
N ALA A 768 17.41 -2.89 -20.78
CA ALA A 768 17.26 -1.87 -21.83
C ALA A 768 16.63 -2.43 -23.11
N VAL A 769 15.98 -1.57 -23.90
CA VAL A 769 15.34 -1.94 -25.19
C VAL A 769 16.25 -1.61 -26.38
N TYR A 770 17.18 -0.68 -26.21
CA TYR A 770 18.20 -0.33 -27.20
C TYR A 770 19.59 -0.53 -26.59
N HIS A 771 20.52 -1.06 -27.38
CA HIS A 771 21.92 -1.24 -26.99
C HIS A 771 22.84 -0.68 -28.10
N GLY A 772 23.66 0.31 -27.76
CA GLY A 772 24.73 0.83 -28.62
C GLY A 772 25.69 1.72 -27.84
N ASP A 773 26.68 2.30 -28.51
CA ASP A 773 27.87 2.97 -27.91
C ASP A 773 27.60 4.17 -26.96
N SER A 774 26.34 4.54 -26.77
CA SER A 774 25.88 5.62 -25.89
C SER A 774 24.98 5.14 -24.75
N ASN A 775 24.84 3.82 -24.58
CA ASN A 775 24.25 3.19 -23.40
C ASN A 775 25.13 3.41 -22.17
N LEU A 776 24.46 3.62 -21.04
CA LEU A 776 25.09 3.78 -19.74
C LEU A 776 24.11 3.29 -18.67
N ASP A 777 24.49 2.32 -17.87
CA ASP A 777 23.74 1.88 -16.72
C ASP A 777 23.85 2.90 -15.57
N TYR A 778 25.09 3.11 -15.11
CA TYR A 778 25.46 4.03 -14.05
C TYR A 778 26.65 4.90 -14.50
N LYS A 779 26.64 6.19 -14.18
CA LYS A 779 27.87 7.00 -14.21
C LYS A 779 28.09 7.69 -12.88
N MET A 780 29.15 7.25 -12.23
CA MET A 780 29.62 7.68 -10.93
C MET A 780 30.46 8.96 -11.04
N VAL A 781 30.34 9.84 -10.04
CA VAL A 781 31.35 10.87 -9.74
C VAL A 781 32.40 10.33 -8.75
N SER A 782 33.67 10.65 -8.99
CA SER A 782 34.79 10.28 -8.11
C SER A 782 34.62 10.94 -6.74
N GLY A 783 34.53 10.13 -5.68
CA GLY A 783 34.28 10.60 -4.31
C GLY A 783 32.82 10.48 -3.84
N GLY A 784 31.89 10.09 -4.71
CA GLY A 784 30.55 9.65 -4.28
C GLY A 784 30.58 8.27 -3.62
N VAL A 785 29.56 7.97 -2.81
CA VAL A 785 29.36 6.66 -2.18
C VAL A 785 28.37 5.83 -2.99
N TYR A 786 28.72 4.57 -3.25
CA TYR A 786 27.95 3.67 -4.11
C TYR A 786 27.85 2.30 -3.45
N ASP A 787 26.65 1.90 -3.02
CA ASP A 787 26.42 0.63 -2.31
C ASP A 787 25.28 -0.20 -2.92
N ASN A 788 25.46 -1.52 -2.97
CA ASN A 788 24.46 -2.51 -3.38
C ASN A 788 23.61 -2.15 -4.62
N ASN A 789 24.19 -1.49 -5.62
CA ASN A 789 23.49 -1.12 -6.86
C ASN A 789 23.65 -2.24 -7.91
N LEU A 790 22.56 -2.58 -8.59
CA LEU A 790 22.51 -3.66 -9.55
C LEU A 790 22.32 -3.12 -10.98
N SER A 791 23.15 -3.61 -11.90
CA SER A 791 23.04 -3.41 -13.34
C SER A 791 22.85 -4.76 -14.03
N TYR A 792 21.91 -4.86 -14.97
CA TYR A 792 21.73 -6.07 -15.78
C TYR A 792 21.08 -5.80 -17.13
N ASN A 793 21.65 -6.34 -18.21
CA ASN A 793 21.13 -6.26 -19.56
C ASN A 793 20.86 -4.81 -19.98
N TRP A 794 21.83 -3.92 -19.69
CA TRP A 794 21.76 -2.51 -20.05
C TRP A 794 22.95 -2.07 -20.91
N ASN A 795 24.11 -2.71 -20.74
CA ASN A 795 25.27 -2.52 -21.61
C ASN A 795 26.08 -3.83 -21.67
N PHE A 796 26.02 -4.53 -22.82
CA PHE A 796 26.55 -5.89 -23.03
C PHE A 796 28.02 -6.10 -22.64
N TYR A 797 28.82 -5.05 -22.51
CA TYR A 797 30.22 -5.13 -22.13
C TYR A 797 30.46 -5.29 -20.61
N ASN A 798 29.46 -5.00 -19.76
CA ASN A 798 29.61 -4.93 -18.29
C ASN A 798 28.58 -5.76 -17.49
N ASP A 799 27.76 -6.59 -18.15
CA ASP A 799 26.66 -7.32 -17.48
C ASP A 799 27.17 -8.44 -16.52
N ASN A 800 27.31 -8.10 -15.24
CA ASN A 800 27.69 -9.02 -14.14
C ASN A 800 26.55 -9.99 -13.78
N PHE A 801 26.36 -11.04 -14.59
CA PHE A 801 25.36 -12.07 -14.35
C PHE A 801 25.68 -12.96 -13.13
N ASP A 802 24.87 -12.92 -12.07
CA ASP A 802 24.85 -13.93 -11.00
C ASP A 802 23.88 -15.07 -11.38
N PRO A 803 24.34 -16.34 -11.51
CA PRO A 803 23.50 -17.48 -11.89
C PRO A 803 22.48 -17.90 -10.82
N SER A 804 22.45 -17.26 -9.65
CA SER A 804 21.42 -17.44 -8.62
C SER A 804 20.23 -16.48 -8.73
N TRP A 805 20.24 -15.55 -9.69
CA TRP A 805 19.07 -14.71 -10.00
C TRP A 805 17.96 -15.53 -10.68
N LYS A 806 16.72 -15.38 -10.18
CA LYS A 806 15.59 -16.22 -10.57
C LYS A 806 15.02 -15.87 -11.94
N ASN A 807 14.77 -14.59 -12.20
CA ASN A 807 14.17 -14.10 -13.45
C ASN A 807 14.71 -12.68 -13.81
N PRO A 808 16.03 -12.48 -13.96
CA PRO A 808 16.62 -11.14 -14.07
C PRO A 808 16.16 -10.35 -15.31
N ASN A 809 15.62 -11.03 -16.34
CA ASN A 809 15.01 -10.41 -17.53
C ASN A 809 13.61 -9.81 -17.29
N SER A 810 13.05 -9.89 -16.08
CA SER A 810 11.71 -9.40 -15.77
C SER A 810 11.51 -7.91 -16.06
N ASN A 811 10.37 -7.59 -16.68
CA ASN A 811 9.92 -6.24 -16.99
C ASN A 811 8.46 -6.00 -16.49
N ILE A 812 7.81 -4.92 -16.94
CA ILE A 812 6.42 -4.58 -16.60
C ILE A 812 5.40 -5.59 -17.15
N GLU A 813 5.69 -6.23 -18.28
CA GLU A 813 4.85 -7.24 -18.93
C GLU A 813 4.86 -8.53 -18.10
N ASN A 814 6.03 -8.91 -17.56
CA ASN A 814 6.14 -9.99 -16.58
C ASN A 814 5.41 -9.65 -15.26
N TYR A 815 5.50 -8.40 -14.78
CA TYR A 815 4.72 -7.97 -13.61
C TYR A 815 3.21 -8.10 -13.85
N MET A 816 2.72 -7.59 -14.98
CA MET A 816 1.31 -7.68 -15.37
C MET A 816 0.83 -9.12 -15.52
N SER A 817 1.67 -10.00 -16.09
CA SER A 817 1.39 -11.44 -16.14
C SER A 817 1.36 -12.10 -14.76
N ASN A 818 2.14 -11.62 -13.80
CA ASN A 818 2.19 -12.13 -12.42
C ASN A 818 0.99 -11.68 -11.57
N ILE A 819 0.20 -10.70 -12.03
CA ILE A 819 -1.03 -10.23 -11.36
C ILE A 819 -2.30 -10.51 -12.18
N ASP A 820 -2.24 -11.47 -13.11
CA ASP A 820 -3.34 -11.87 -14.02
C ASP A 820 -3.96 -10.70 -14.79
N LYS A 821 -3.12 -9.86 -15.39
CA LYS A 821 -3.52 -8.75 -16.27
C LYS A 821 -2.90 -8.93 -17.65
N GLU A 822 -3.41 -8.17 -18.62
CA GLU A 822 -2.87 -8.16 -19.98
C GLU A 822 -1.37 -7.82 -19.95
N PRO A 823 -0.48 -8.71 -20.43
CA PRO A 823 0.97 -8.57 -20.25
C PRO A 823 1.56 -7.62 -21.30
N THR A 824 1.15 -6.35 -21.26
CA THR A 824 1.66 -5.28 -22.11
C THR A 824 1.96 -4.03 -21.28
N LEU A 825 3.01 -3.30 -21.65
CA LEU A 825 3.29 -2.00 -21.03
C LEU A 825 2.12 -1.02 -21.19
N GLU A 826 1.43 -1.04 -22.33
CA GLU A 826 0.31 -0.12 -22.56
C GLU A 826 -0.90 -0.43 -21.66
N ALA A 827 -1.19 -1.70 -21.35
CA ALA A 827 -2.22 -2.05 -20.38
C ALA A 827 -1.92 -1.50 -18.98
N PHE A 828 -0.65 -1.59 -18.53
CA PHE A 828 -0.21 -1.03 -17.25
C PHE A 828 -0.36 0.51 -17.21
N LEU A 829 0.10 1.20 -18.26
CA LEU A 829 -0.01 2.66 -18.37
C LEU A 829 -1.46 3.16 -18.58
N ASN A 830 -2.32 2.35 -19.20
CA ASN A 830 -3.76 2.63 -19.33
C ASN A 830 -4.49 2.52 -17.98
N ILE A 831 -4.14 1.54 -17.13
CA ILE A 831 -4.71 1.44 -15.77
C ILE A 831 -4.27 2.65 -14.91
N LEU A 832 -2.99 3.05 -15.00
CA LEU A 832 -2.48 4.22 -14.27
C LEU A 832 -3.07 5.55 -14.77
N SER A 833 -3.20 5.75 -16.09
CA SER A 833 -3.74 7.00 -16.66
C SER A 833 -5.25 7.16 -16.46
N SER A 834 -6.00 6.05 -16.38
CA SER A 834 -7.45 6.04 -16.11
C SER A 834 -7.81 5.99 -14.61
N ARG A 835 -6.82 6.04 -13.70
CA ARG A 835 -7.00 5.94 -12.24
C ARG A 835 -8.05 6.91 -11.70
N LYS A 836 -9.13 6.34 -11.15
CA LYS A 836 -10.31 7.11 -10.72
C LYS A 836 -10.03 7.97 -9.49
N LEU A 837 -10.94 8.92 -9.23
CA LEU A 837 -10.92 9.74 -8.02
C LEU A 837 -10.93 8.83 -6.78
N ASN A 838 -9.96 9.02 -5.88
CA ASN A 838 -9.77 8.24 -4.66
C ASN A 838 -9.41 6.76 -4.88
N ASP A 839 -9.02 6.36 -6.10
CA ASP A 839 -8.54 5.01 -6.39
C ASP A 839 -7.14 4.79 -5.80
N ARG A 840 -6.98 3.69 -5.06
CA ARG A 840 -5.77 3.34 -4.29
C ARG A 840 -5.37 1.88 -4.51
N ASN A 841 -5.57 1.35 -5.72
CA ASN A 841 -5.18 0.00 -6.08
C ASN A 841 -3.66 -0.23 -5.89
N LYS A 842 -3.29 -1.01 -4.86
CA LYS A 842 -1.90 -1.21 -4.41
C LYS A 842 -1.01 -1.89 -5.46
N LEU A 843 -1.61 -2.69 -6.35
CA LEU A 843 -0.94 -3.36 -7.47
C LEU A 843 -0.39 -2.39 -8.53
N PHE A 844 -0.77 -1.11 -8.49
CA PHE A 844 -0.33 -0.09 -9.45
C PHE A 844 0.42 1.04 -8.72
N THR A 845 1.38 0.63 -7.88
CA THR A 845 2.29 1.50 -7.12
C THR A 845 3.75 1.19 -7.46
N ALA A 846 4.64 2.19 -7.36
CA ALA A 846 6.07 1.96 -7.59
C ALA A 846 6.63 0.91 -6.63
N THR A 847 6.24 0.94 -5.35
CA THR A 847 6.66 -0.02 -4.33
C THR A 847 6.38 -1.47 -4.72
N GLU A 848 5.17 -1.78 -5.18
CA GLU A 848 4.77 -3.17 -5.48
C GLU A 848 5.54 -3.72 -6.69
N VAL A 849 5.66 -2.92 -7.75
CA VAL A 849 6.45 -3.29 -8.93
C VAL A 849 7.94 -3.38 -8.59
N ASN A 850 8.48 -2.46 -7.78
CA ASN A 850 9.87 -2.49 -7.34
C ASN A 850 10.17 -3.74 -6.50
N ASN A 851 9.24 -4.17 -5.65
CA ASN A 851 9.35 -5.41 -4.86
C ASN A 851 9.38 -6.65 -5.75
N PHE A 852 8.50 -6.73 -6.76
CA PHE A 852 8.51 -7.81 -7.75
C PHE A 852 9.82 -7.85 -8.56
N ILE A 853 10.29 -6.70 -9.04
CA ILE A 853 11.55 -6.65 -9.80
C ILE A 853 12.73 -7.04 -8.91
N ARG A 854 12.76 -6.62 -7.63
CA ARG A 854 13.78 -7.04 -6.65
C ARG A 854 13.75 -8.54 -6.39
N SER A 855 12.57 -9.16 -6.26
CA SER A 855 12.48 -10.61 -6.00
C SER A 855 13.05 -11.45 -7.15
N CYS A 856 13.04 -10.92 -8.38
CA CYS A 856 13.65 -11.55 -9.56
C CYS A 856 15.19 -11.63 -9.50
N PHE A 857 15.85 -10.78 -8.70
CA PHE A 857 17.29 -10.78 -8.44
C PHE A 857 17.67 -11.37 -7.05
N ASN A 858 16.69 -11.83 -6.27
CA ASN A 858 16.94 -12.44 -4.95
C ASN A 858 17.14 -13.96 -5.04
N LYS A 859 18.07 -14.47 -4.22
CA LYS A 859 18.34 -15.91 -4.02
C LYS A 859 17.13 -16.62 -3.39
#